data_AF-A0A7R9TJI1-F1
#
_entry.id   AF-A0A7R9TJI1-F1
#
_cell.length_a   1.000
_cell.length_b   1.000
_cell.length_c   1.000
_cell.angle_alpha   90.00
_cell.angle_beta   90.00
_cell.angle_gamma   90.00
#
_symmetry.space_group_name_H-M   'P 1'
#
loop_
_entity.id
_entity.type
_entity.pdbx_description
1 polymer ?
#
loop_
_entity_poly.entity_id
_entity_poly.type
_entity_poly.pdbx_seq_one_letter_code
_entity_poly.pdbx_strand_id
1 'polypeptide(L)'
;MGEQSMDVDLTDVTSSAALVAVKAAAEDGRLSSERALFLTEKYTALHDALVATMARDEQLVSKAEALNSQVAKSREKIDAQGALLPTPSPSQTPAGAGDHSTVETLREDAEQAEAEVTLCREREQMLKVEVAELERQREEYRSSLEEAEREHAAALAPQIRALRDEIDEVSKESTASAEREQALRVELNEILGRTEAVLGDERARQAELSRLKDTLAKSCALSDKLRKQVDVVSNAVKGLVQHESRLADKAASTDREASSLDASARELSEEHARAAATLEHARAAIAKKERTADEIRKDLEIAGLEADQHLSDQVAINMKLKAVGQELKRERTALARSLKEKEQALKKYKKEDVALSNARGSAPALQTTRDQTKQVLGLIESQCKRHALALDELKREIDVHMNNYLKEEAVGKEKSVLFQQSYAEVAALEREVLALRKEEVARLGLITEASSQRERMSRDAATKVNKVRETKEYIKVKDLVILDLKKKRKETHTKLKDCTQLYELVRNQRNKFVALIQASSQSIAEMKEKLKILSNETEILRVEAVSKDRLLSKARLDHSAADSERDHLRANLNRCALQFRERQASVDEQIAEVDKLNAIINMAEKDMLHRKKQYETGVETRNQTGITLIDRNDELCILYEKRTMQEEVLRQGELELQRRDDEIRMLKLEIREVSRSTDAARKVVHHIPKYDESAVSLQQQLLEARRKAQELSDALESPENRDRWRRLEGKVPDEEELSVKIGYLEERYNDKREQLLEKELILEEVSALSERLQQQAAEGRADTLELAKRVNGYQAKIRAITRRMMATVSELSMYKASSMKLQQERDELVERITEAAARMDAGLAPTEDAERDWYRLERERLELEEVPTAARDTHQTDDKSTGIRTTAEPRPNAYVPSDLGIPRPYGGMAPFKPSEAGSTMRFIRRPAPKELLI
;
A
#
# COMPACT_ATOMS: atom_id res chain seq x y z
N MET A 1 -6.79 53.89 -40.62
CA MET A 1 -7.59 52.83 -41.29
C MET A 1 -8.60 52.34 -40.27
N GLY A 2 -9.80 51.91 -40.69
CA GLY A 2 -10.87 51.57 -39.75
C GLY A 2 -10.80 50.11 -39.31
N GLU A 3 -10.35 49.87 -38.08
CA GLU A 3 -10.63 48.61 -37.40
C GLU A 3 -12.07 48.67 -36.89
N GLN A 4 -12.92 47.76 -37.37
CA GLN A 4 -14.31 47.69 -36.94
C GLN A 4 -14.37 46.97 -35.59
N SER A 5 -14.78 47.67 -34.54
CA SER A 5 -15.15 47.08 -33.26
C SER A 5 -16.37 46.18 -33.46
N MET A 6 -16.14 44.87 -33.57
CA MET A 6 -17.19 43.89 -33.34
C MET A 6 -17.40 43.80 -31.83
N ASP A 7 -18.35 44.58 -31.32
CA ASP A 7 -18.99 44.27 -30.04
C ASP A 7 -19.75 42.94 -30.22
N VAL A 8 -19.04 41.84 -29.96
CA VAL A 8 -19.65 40.52 -29.88
C VAL A 8 -20.32 40.44 -28.52
N ASP A 9 -21.65 40.48 -28.51
CA ASP A 9 -22.47 40.34 -27.30
C ASP A 9 -22.11 39.04 -26.58
N LEU A 10 -21.31 39.14 -25.51
CA LEU A 10 -20.82 38.00 -24.72
C LEU A 10 -21.93 37.26 -23.96
N THR A 11 -23.19 37.62 -24.19
CA THR A 11 -24.40 37.05 -23.59
C THR A 11 -25.01 35.91 -24.42
N ASP A 12 -24.78 35.83 -25.74
CA ASP A 12 -25.34 34.74 -26.56
C ASP A 12 -24.41 33.51 -26.63
N VAL A 13 -24.51 32.68 -25.61
CA VAL A 13 -23.79 31.40 -25.50
C VAL A 13 -24.25 30.38 -26.56
N THR A 14 -25.41 30.54 -27.20
CA THR A 14 -26.06 29.49 -28.01
C THR A 14 -25.27 29.12 -29.27
N SER A 15 -24.45 30.04 -29.77
CA SER A 15 -23.55 29.88 -30.91
C SER A 15 -22.19 29.23 -30.56
N SER A 16 -21.89 29.03 -29.28
CA SER A 16 -20.58 28.51 -28.83
C SER A 16 -20.30 27.11 -29.40
N ALA A 17 -19.10 26.96 -29.98
CA ALA A 17 -18.61 25.68 -30.51
C ALA A 17 -18.64 24.53 -29.49
N ALA A 18 -18.54 24.83 -28.19
CA ALA A 18 -18.68 23.84 -27.13
C ALA A 18 -20.12 23.29 -27.03
N LEU A 19 -21.13 24.15 -27.08
CA LEU A 19 -22.54 23.72 -27.07
C LEU A 19 -22.94 23.03 -28.39
N VAL A 20 -22.39 23.48 -29.52
CA VAL A 20 -22.58 22.81 -30.82
C VAL A 20 -21.99 21.39 -30.79
N ALA A 21 -20.79 21.20 -30.24
CA ALA A 21 -20.18 19.89 -30.10
C ALA A 21 -20.95 18.95 -29.14
N VAL A 22 -21.48 19.46 -28.03
CA VAL A 22 -22.31 18.68 -27.09
C VAL A 22 -23.64 18.25 -27.74
N LYS A 23 -24.28 19.12 -28.53
CA LYS A 23 -25.49 18.79 -29.30
C LYS A 23 -25.21 17.72 -30.35
N ALA A 24 -24.18 17.90 -31.18
CA ALA A 24 -23.78 16.93 -32.19
C ALA A 24 -23.43 15.55 -31.58
N ALA A 25 -22.76 15.51 -30.43
CA ALA A 25 -22.45 14.27 -29.73
C ALA A 25 -23.68 13.56 -29.11
N ALA A 26 -24.77 14.29 -28.86
CA ALA A 26 -26.06 13.72 -28.47
C ALA A 26 -26.86 13.20 -29.69
N GLU A 27 -26.82 13.92 -30.81
CA GLU A 27 -27.42 13.50 -32.09
C GLU A 27 -26.73 12.26 -32.67
N ASP A 28 -25.40 12.16 -32.55
CA ASP A 28 -24.59 10.96 -32.85
C ASP A 28 -24.84 9.78 -31.88
N GLY A 29 -25.70 9.95 -30.86
CA GLY A 29 -26.01 8.93 -29.85
C GLY A 29 -24.86 8.57 -28.90
N ARG A 30 -23.76 9.34 -28.89
CA ARG A 30 -22.59 9.11 -28.01
C ARG A 30 -22.77 9.65 -26.59
N LEU A 31 -23.73 10.55 -26.38
CA LEU A 31 -24.12 11.06 -25.07
C LEU A 31 -25.61 10.81 -24.84
N SER A 32 -25.99 10.41 -23.62
CA SER A 32 -27.40 10.40 -23.23
C SER A 32 -27.95 11.83 -23.11
N SER A 33 -29.24 12.00 -23.39
CA SER A 33 -29.91 13.32 -23.35
C SER A 33 -29.72 14.03 -22.01
N GLU A 34 -29.89 13.32 -20.89
CA GLU A 34 -29.65 13.83 -19.53
C GLU A 34 -28.21 14.31 -19.33
N ARG A 35 -27.23 13.60 -19.88
CA ARG A 35 -25.81 13.96 -19.75
C ARG A 35 -25.43 15.14 -20.65
N ALA A 36 -26.04 15.25 -21.82
CA ALA A 36 -25.90 16.42 -22.69
C ALA A 36 -26.46 17.67 -22.00
N LEU A 37 -27.69 17.61 -21.46
CA LEU A 37 -28.31 18.71 -20.72
C LEU A 37 -27.43 19.19 -19.56
N PHE A 38 -27.00 18.30 -18.68
CA PHE A 38 -26.10 18.61 -17.55
C PHE A 38 -24.78 19.28 -17.99
N LEU A 39 -24.22 18.87 -19.13
CA LEU A 39 -23.03 19.51 -19.69
C LEU A 39 -23.31 20.90 -20.26
N THR A 40 -24.48 21.11 -20.88
CA THR A 40 -24.88 22.46 -21.34
C THR A 40 -25.11 23.42 -20.17
N GLU A 41 -25.79 22.99 -19.10
CA GLU A 41 -26.03 23.78 -17.88
C GLU A 41 -24.72 24.16 -17.18
N LYS A 42 -23.76 23.22 -17.09
CA LYS A 42 -22.43 23.52 -16.53
C LYS A 42 -21.63 24.50 -17.39
N TYR A 43 -21.77 24.43 -18.72
CA TYR A 43 -21.07 25.35 -19.61
C TYR A 43 -21.62 26.77 -19.52
N THR A 44 -22.95 26.95 -19.50
CA THR A 44 -23.56 28.27 -19.29
C THR A 44 -23.19 28.84 -17.94
N ALA A 45 -23.30 28.06 -16.85
CA ALA A 45 -22.95 28.54 -15.50
C ALA A 45 -21.47 28.95 -15.35
N LEU A 46 -20.54 28.32 -16.07
CA LEU A 46 -19.13 28.74 -16.13
C LEU A 46 -18.93 30.00 -16.97
N HIS A 47 -19.66 30.14 -18.07
CA HIS A 47 -19.61 31.32 -18.94
C HIS A 47 -20.20 32.56 -18.23
N ASP A 48 -21.35 32.41 -17.56
CA ASP A 48 -21.97 33.47 -16.77
C ASP A 48 -21.04 33.95 -15.64
N ALA A 49 -20.33 33.03 -14.99
CA ALA A 49 -19.32 33.35 -13.99
C ALA A 49 -18.11 34.11 -14.58
N LEU A 50 -17.66 33.73 -15.78
CA LEU A 50 -16.58 34.42 -16.50
C LEU A 50 -16.99 35.87 -16.82
N VAL A 51 -18.17 36.07 -17.43
CA VAL A 51 -18.70 37.41 -17.75
C VAL A 51 -18.86 38.25 -16.49
N ALA A 52 -19.34 37.67 -15.39
CA ALA A 52 -19.45 38.34 -14.10
C ALA A 52 -18.07 38.73 -13.50
N THR A 53 -17.00 37.95 -13.74
CA THR A 53 -15.64 38.35 -13.35
C THR A 53 -15.09 39.47 -14.24
N MET A 54 -15.26 39.41 -15.56
CA MET A 54 -14.79 40.46 -16.49
C MET A 54 -15.43 41.82 -16.17
N ALA A 55 -16.76 41.85 -15.99
CA ALA A 55 -17.48 43.07 -15.61
C ALA A 55 -17.09 43.59 -14.21
N ARG A 56 -16.54 42.74 -13.34
CA ARG A 56 -16.01 43.14 -12.02
C ARG A 56 -14.61 43.75 -12.13
N ASP A 57 -13.78 43.22 -13.02
CA ASP A 57 -12.42 43.74 -13.25
C ASP A 57 -12.45 45.10 -13.94
N GLU A 58 -13.35 45.34 -14.91
CA GLU A 58 -13.59 46.68 -15.47
C GLU A 58 -14.02 47.71 -14.40
N GLN A 59 -14.86 47.28 -13.45
CA GLN A 59 -15.27 48.09 -12.30
C GLN A 59 -14.14 48.32 -11.28
N LEU A 60 -13.07 47.51 -11.30
CA LEU A 60 -11.89 47.69 -10.46
C LEU A 60 -10.85 48.59 -11.16
N VAL A 61 -10.62 48.43 -12.46
CA VAL A 61 -9.75 49.30 -13.26
C VAL A 61 -10.26 50.74 -13.23
N SER A 62 -11.54 50.98 -13.54
CA SER A 62 -12.14 52.32 -13.49
C SER A 62 -12.10 52.96 -12.08
N LYS A 63 -12.18 52.16 -11.01
CA LYS A 63 -11.95 52.65 -9.63
C LYS A 63 -10.49 52.99 -9.36
N ALA A 64 -9.55 52.20 -9.86
CA ALA A 64 -8.12 52.47 -9.72
C ALA A 64 -7.72 53.77 -10.45
N GLU A 65 -8.24 54.01 -11.66
CA GLU A 65 -8.07 55.26 -12.39
C GLU A 65 -8.67 56.46 -11.64
N ALA A 66 -9.89 56.32 -11.12
CA ALA A 66 -10.54 57.37 -10.33
C ALA A 66 -9.71 57.75 -9.08
N LEU A 67 -9.20 56.75 -8.35
CA LEU A 67 -8.33 56.94 -7.17
C LEU A 67 -6.97 57.55 -7.55
N ASN A 68 -6.33 57.10 -8.62
CA ASN A 68 -5.10 57.72 -9.13
C ASN A 68 -5.32 59.19 -9.49
N SER A 69 -6.48 59.55 -10.06
CA SER A 69 -6.84 60.95 -10.31
C SER A 69 -6.99 61.79 -9.03
N GLN A 70 -7.41 61.18 -7.92
CA GLN A 70 -7.48 61.85 -6.61
C GLN A 70 -6.09 62.02 -5.99
N VAL A 71 -5.20 61.03 -6.13
CA VAL A 71 -3.79 61.09 -5.67
C VAL A 71 -2.98 62.13 -6.46
N ALA A 72 -3.23 62.29 -7.76
CA ALA A 72 -2.66 63.39 -8.55
C ALA A 72 -3.11 64.76 -7.99
N LYS A 73 -4.43 64.94 -7.82
CA LYS A 73 -5.03 66.19 -7.30
C LYS A 73 -4.70 66.51 -5.84
N SER A 74 -4.21 65.55 -5.05
CA SER A 74 -3.69 65.81 -3.71
C SER A 74 -2.20 66.19 -3.73
N ARG A 75 -1.39 65.60 -4.63
CA ARG A 75 0.00 66.05 -4.87
C ARG A 75 0.07 67.49 -5.36
N GLU A 76 -0.72 67.86 -6.38
CA GLU A 76 -0.75 69.23 -6.90
C GLU A 76 -1.05 70.30 -5.83
N LYS A 77 -1.84 69.94 -4.80
CA LYS A 77 -2.14 70.84 -3.67
C LYS A 77 -1.00 70.98 -2.67
N ILE A 78 -0.17 69.95 -2.51
CA ILE A 78 1.03 69.98 -1.64
C ILE A 78 2.13 70.78 -2.34
N ASP A 79 2.39 70.48 -3.62
CA ASP A 79 3.41 71.16 -4.41
C ASP A 79 3.10 72.66 -4.57
N ALA A 80 1.83 73.04 -4.69
CA ALA A 80 1.38 74.44 -4.75
C ALA A 80 1.58 75.23 -3.43
N GLN A 81 1.77 74.57 -2.28
CA GLN A 81 2.02 75.23 -0.99
C GLN A 81 3.53 75.31 -0.64
N GLY A 82 4.40 74.54 -1.30
CA GLY A 82 5.84 74.55 -1.04
C GLY A 82 6.65 75.64 -1.79
N ALA A 83 6.02 76.43 -2.66
CA ALA A 83 6.71 77.15 -3.73
C ALA A 83 6.79 78.70 -3.57
N LEU A 84 7.09 79.21 -2.37
CA LEU A 84 7.34 80.65 -2.12
C LEU A 84 8.62 80.91 -1.29
N LEU A 85 9.76 80.70 -1.96
CA LEU A 85 10.96 81.58 -2.07
C LEU A 85 11.18 82.75 -1.07
N PRO A 86 12.44 83.22 -0.83
CA PRO A 86 13.76 82.61 -1.09
C PRO A 86 14.81 82.81 0.04
N THR A 87 16.04 82.31 -0.16
CA THR A 87 17.25 82.79 0.56
C THR A 87 17.74 84.13 -0.03
N PRO A 88 18.36 85.04 0.76
CA PRO A 88 19.83 85.01 0.91
C PRO A 88 20.40 85.51 2.25
N SER A 89 21.70 85.29 2.45
CA SER A 89 22.55 85.89 3.50
C SER A 89 23.29 87.14 2.95
N PRO A 90 23.99 87.96 3.78
CA PRO A 90 23.66 88.44 5.13
C PRO A 90 23.88 89.99 5.28
N SER A 91 23.82 90.48 6.53
CA SER A 91 24.27 91.79 7.03
C SER A 91 23.28 92.96 7.09
N GLN A 92 23.57 93.87 8.03
CA GLN A 92 22.86 95.13 8.37
C GLN A 92 21.50 95.00 9.08
N THR A 93 21.58 95.00 10.42
CA THR A 93 20.60 95.59 11.35
C THR A 93 20.28 97.05 10.97
N PRO A 94 19.09 97.63 11.30
CA PRO A 94 18.59 97.63 12.69
C PRO A 94 17.06 97.59 12.95
N ALA A 95 16.76 97.20 14.20
CA ALA A 95 15.67 97.68 15.07
C ALA A 95 14.20 97.65 14.60
N GLY A 96 13.42 96.76 15.22
CA GLY A 96 11.96 96.84 15.33
C GLY A 96 11.50 95.87 16.43
N ALA A 97 10.92 96.37 17.52
CA ALA A 97 10.46 95.51 18.62
C ALA A 97 9.01 95.07 18.39
N GLY A 98 8.76 93.76 18.38
CA GLY A 98 7.41 93.20 18.22
C GLY A 98 7.33 91.68 18.47
N ASP A 99 8.31 90.92 17.97
CA ASP A 99 8.14 89.46 17.76
C ASP A 99 8.49 88.54 18.95
N HIS A 100 8.58 89.04 20.18
CA HIS A 100 8.90 88.16 21.31
C HIS A 100 7.77 87.19 21.67
N SER A 101 6.51 87.63 21.70
CA SER A 101 5.38 86.76 22.02
C SER A 101 5.08 85.74 20.91
N THR A 102 5.31 86.09 19.65
CA THR A 102 5.12 85.19 18.51
C THR A 102 6.21 84.13 18.42
N VAL A 103 7.46 84.47 18.76
CA VAL A 103 8.56 83.51 18.89
C VAL A 103 8.37 82.60 20.12
N GLU A 104 7.80 83.09 21.22
CA GLU A 104 7.45 82.26 22.37
C GLU A 104 6.32 81.28 22.05
N THR A 105 5.21 81.69 21.43
CA THR A 105 4.14 80.75 21.04
C THR A 105 4.60 79.73 20.02
N LEU A 106 5.37 80.13 18.99
CA LEU A 106 5.92 79.19 18.00
C LEU A 106 6.93 78.20 18.62
N ARG A 107 7.52 78.55 19.76
CA ARG A 107 8.39 77.66 20.52
C ARG A 107 7.61 76.71 21.41
N GLU A 108 6.54 77.17 22.06
CA GLU A 108 5.61 76.29 22.79
C GLU A 108 4.92 75.30 21.84
N ASP A 109 4.54 75.72 20.63
CA ASP A 109 4.00 74.87 19.57
C ASP A 109 5.05 73.83 19.09
N ALA A 110 6.32 74.24 18.95
CA ALA A 110 7.41 73.34 18.57
C ALA A 110 7.75 72.31 19.67
N GLU A 111 7.83 72.74 20.93
CA GLU A 111 8.09 71.87 22.07
C GLU A 111 6.91 70.90 22.32
N GLN A 112 5.66 71.30 22.03
CA GLN A 112 4.50 70.40 21.97
C GLN A 112 4.60 69.40 20.80
N ALA A 113 4.96 69.85 19.59
CA ALA A 113 5.13 68.97 18.44
C ALA A 113 6.26 67.95 18.64
N GLU A 114 7.37 68.33 19.28
CA GLU A 114 8.43 67.38 19.67
C GLU A 114 7.94 66.35 20.69
N ALA A 115 7.14 66.76 21.68
CA ALA A 115 6.52 65.84 22.65
C ALA A 115 5.52 64.87 22.01
N GLU A 116 4.69 65.33 21.08
CA GLU A 116 3.79 64.46 20.30
C GLU A 116 4.59 63.47 19.42
N VAL A 117 5.71 63.92 18.84
CA VAL A 117 6.62 63.04 18.07
C VAL A 117 7.30 62.00 18.97
N THR A 118 7.66 62.31 20.22
CA THR A 118 8.19 61.29 21.15
C THR A 118 7.11 60.28 21.54
N LEU A 119 5.90 60.74 21.89
CA LEU A 119 4.76 59.86 22.20
C LEU A 119 4.37 58.96 21.01
N CYS A 120 4.44 59.48 19.78
CA CYS A 120 4.24 58.68 18.57
C CYS A 120 5.33 57.63 18.38
N ARG A 121 6.60 57.96 18.62
CA ARG A 121 7.74 57.01 18.55
C ARG A 121 7.65 55.93 19.64
N GLU A 122 7.24 56.27 20.85
CA GLU A 122 7.01 55.30 21.93
C GLU A 122 5.87 54.33 21.58
N ARG A 123 4.75 54.85 21.04
CA ARG A 123 3.67 54.00 20.49
C ARG A 123 4.16 53.11 19.34
N GLU A 124 4.96 53.65 18.43
CA GLU A 124 5.55 52.88 17.32
C GLU A 124 6.48 51.76 17.82
N GLN A 125 7.22 51.98 18.91
CA GLN A 125 8.04 50.96 19.55
C GLN A 125 7.19 49.89 20.24
N MET A 126 6.16 50.28 21.00
CA MET A 126 5.23 49.33 21.63
C MET A 126 4.51 48.46 20.59
N LEU A 127 4.01 49.05 19.50
CA LEU A 127 3.38 48.32 18.40
C LEU A 127 4.37 47.37 17.69
N LYS A 128 5.66 47.71 17.61
CA LYS A 128 6.68 46.80 17.07
C LYS A 128 6.95 45.60 17.98
N VAL A 129 6.89 45.78 19.30
CA VAL A 129 6.97 44.67 20.27
C VAL A 129 5.72 43.79 20.17
N GLU A 130 4.53 44.40 20.14
CA GLU A 130 3.26 43.68 19.99
C GLU A 130 3.19 42.88 18.67
N VAL A 131 3.63 43.46 17.55
CA VAL A 131 3.78 42.74 16.27
C VAL A 131 4.78 41.59 16.39
N ALA A 132 5.95 41.78 17.01
CA ALA A 132 6.92 40.70 17.19
C ALA A 132 6.38 39.56 18.09
N GLU A 133 5.60 39.87 19.13
CA GLU A 133 4.94 38.87 19.97
C GLU A 133 3.83 38.12 19.21
N LEU A 134 3.03 38.81 18.40
CA LEU A 134 2.01 38.22 17.54
C LEU A 134 2.61 37.37 16.41
N GLU A 135 3.74 37.76 15.83
CA GLU A 135 4.46 36.95 14.85
C GLU A 135 5.07 35.70 15.50
N ARG A 136 5.61 35.82 16.72
CA ARG A 136 6.09 34.68 17.51
C ARG A 136 4.95 33.70 17.82
N GLN A 137 3.79 34.20 18.26
CA GLN A 137 2.59 33.38 18.50
C GLN A 137 2.08 32.73 17.21
N ARG A 138 2.06 33.46 16.08
CA ARG A 138 1.67 32.92 14.77
C ARG A 138 2.58 31.77 14.35
N GLU A 139 3.89 31.89 14.55
CA GLU A 139 4.85 30.85 14.17
C GLU A 139 4.80 29.65 15.15
N GLU A 140 4.53 29.86 16.44
CA GLU A 140 4.24 28.76 17.39
C GLU A 140 2.96 28.00 17.00
N TYR A 141 1.85 28.69 16.76
CA TYR A 141 0.61 28.07 16.29
C TYR A 141 0.77 27.40 14.93
N ARG A 142 1.62 27.93 14.05
CA ARG A 142 1.99 27.29 12.79
C ARG A 142 2.80 26.01 13.01
N SER A 143 3.80 26.01 13.89
CA SER A 143 4.56 24.79 14.20
C SER A 143 3.64 23.71 14.75
N SER A 144 2.76 24.05 15.69
CA SER A 144 1.77 23.11 16.24
C SER A 144 0.73 22.66 15.22
N LEU A 145 0.34 23.50 14.26
CA LEU A 145 -0.54 23.10 13.14
C LEU A 145 0.20 22.14 12.19
N GLU A 146 1.43 22.45 11.80
CA GLU A 146 2.23 21.58 10.94
C GLU A 146 2.62 20.26 11.64
N GLU A 147 2.80 20.26 12.97
CA GLU A 147 2.97 19.06 13.79
C GLU A 147 1.68 18.22 13.84
N ALA A 148 0.52 18.83 14.12
CA ALA A 148 -0.76 18.15 14.08
C ALA A 148 -1.09 17.61 12.67
N GLU A 149 -0.77 18.36 11.60
CA GLU A 149 -0.90 17.89 10.22
C GLU A 149 0.03 16.72 9.91
N ARG A 150 1.28 16.72 10.42
CA ARG A 150 2.21 15.57 10.30
C ARG A 150 1.70 14.36 11.06
N GLU A 151 1.18 14.52 12.28
CA GLU A 151 0.63 13.43 13.09
C GLU A 151 -0.66 12.87 12.49
N HIS A 152 -1.59 13.73 12.05
CA HIS A 152 -2.79 13.30 11.32
C HIS A 152 -2.42 12.64 9.98
N ALA A 153 -1.46 13.16 9.22
CA ALA A 153 -0.98 12.50 8.00
C ALA A 153 -0.33 11.15 8.29
N ALA A 154 0.43 11.01 9.39
CA ALA A 154 1.03 9.74 9.81
C ALA A 154 -0.02 8.72 10.28
N ALA A 155 -1.07 9.16 10.99
CA ALA A 155 -2.18 8.33 11.43
C ALA A 155 -3.12 7.92 10.28
N LEU A 156 -3.32 8.80 9.31
CA LEU A 156 -4.12 8.54 8.10
C LEU A 156 -3.32 7.76 7.05
N ALA A 157 -1.99 7.83 7.00
CA ALA A 157 -1.17 7.08 6.04
C ALA A 157 -1.47 5.56 5.98
N PRO A 158 -1.60 4.80 7.10
CA PRO A 158 -1.99 3.40 7.03
C PRO A 158 -3.44 3.20 6.58
N GLN A 159 -4.37 4.11 6.91
CA GLN A 159 -5.77 4.02 6.45
C GLN A 159 -5.89 4.34 4.95
N ILE A 160 -5.16 5.34 4.45
CA ILE A 160 -5.08 5.69 3.04
C ILE A 160 -4.38 4.60 2.23
N ARG A 161 -3.42 3.87 2.83
CA ARG A 161 -2.88 2.64 2.22
C ARG A 161 -3.91 1.54 2.17
N ALA A 162 -4.51 1.16 3.30
CA ALA A 162 -5.55 0.12 3.33
C ALA A 162 -6.70 0.40 2.34
N LEU A 163 -7.20 1.64 2.27
CA LEU A 163 -8.23 2.04 1.30
C LEU A 163 -7.75 2.03 -0.16
N ARG A 164 -6.45 2.28 -0.42
CA ARG A 164 -5.88 2.10 -1.76
C ARG A 164 -5.67 0.63 -2.11
N ASP A 165 -5.24 -0.18 -1.15
CA ASP A 165 -5.08 -1.62 -1.30
C ASP A 165 -6.45 -2.27 -1.55
N GLU A 166 -7.51 -1.85 -0.85
CA GLU A 166 -8.92 -2.23 -1.10
C GLU A 166 -9.43 -1.74 -2.47
N ILE A 167 -9.14 -0.50 -2.89
CA ILE A 167 -9.49 0.00 -4.23
C ILE A 167 -8.73 -0.77 -5.33
N ASP A 168 -7.47 -1.13 -5.09
CA ASP A 168 -6.65 -1.91 -6.01
C ASP A 168 -7.12 -3.38 -6.07
N GLU A 169 -7.62 -3.97 -4.98
CA GLU A 169 -8.28 -5.29 -5.00
C GLU A 169 -9.64 -5.23 -5.70
N VAL A 170 -10.52 -4.29 -5.36
CA VAL A 170 -11.82 -4.12 -6.04
C VAL A 170 -11.67 -3.80 -7.52
N SER A 171 -10.63 -3.05 -7.93
CA SER A 171 -10.35 -2.82 -9.35
C SER A 171 -9.85 -4.08 -10.07
N LYS A 172 -9.00 -4.91 -9.43
CA LYS A 172 -8.59 -6.23 -9.96
C LYS A 172 -9.77 -7.19 -10.06
N GLU A 173 -10.68 -7.20 -9.09
CA GLU A 173 -11.92 -7.97 -9.17
C GLU A 173 -12.83 -7.46 -10.30
N SER A 174 -12.90 -6.14 -10.49
CA SER A 174 -13.64 -5.52 -11.59
C SER A 174 -13.06 -5.86 -12.97
N THR A 175 -11.73 -5.81 -13.14
CA THR A 175 -11.08 -6.23 -14.40
C THR A 175 -11.21 -7.72 -14.63
N ALA A 176 -10.99 -8.56 -13.61
CA ALA A 176 -11.18 -10.01 -13.73
C ALA A 176 -12.65 -10.39 -14.01
N SER A 177 -13.62 -9.61 -13.52
CA SER A 177 -15.03 -9.78 -13.88
C SER A 177 -15.31 -9.36 -15.32
N ALA A 178 -14.77 -8.23 -15.78
CA ALA A 178 -14.88 -7.78 -17.16
C ALA A 178 -14.19 -8.73 -18.16
N GLU A 179 -13.05 -9.31 -17.80
CA GLU A 179 -12.34 -10.34 -18.58
C GLU A 179 -13.14 -11.63 -18.68
N ARG A 180 -13.78 -12.07 -17.59
CA ARG A 180 -14.72 -13.21 -17.60
C ARG A 180 -15.94 -12.91 -18.46
N GLU A 181 -16.51 -11.71 -18.38
CA GLU A 181 -17.63 -11.31 -19.23
C GLU A 181 -17.21 -11.25 -20.71
N GLN A 182 -16.04 -10.72 -21.02
CA GLN A 182 -15.47 -10.69 -22.37
C GLN A 182 -15.22 -12.10 -22.91
N ALA A 183 -14.70 -13.02 -22.09
CA ALA A 183 -14.51 -14.42 -22.46
C ALA A 183 -15.86 -15.12 -22.73
N LEU A 184 -16.84 -14.96 -21.83
CA LEU A 184 -18.20 -15.51 -22.02
C LEU A 184 -18.91 -14.90 -23.24
N ARG A 185 -18.67 -13.63 -23.57
CA ARG A 185 -19.14 -12.99 -24.81
C ARG A 185 -18.47 -13.58 -26.06
N VAL A 186 -17.18 -13.91 -26.01
CA VAL A 186 -16.47 -14.61 -27.10
C VAL A 186 -17.00 -16.04 -27.26
N GLU A 187 -17.16 -16.80 -26.18
CA GLU A 187 -17.75 -18.15 -26.22
C GLU A 187 -19.19 -18.12 -26.74
N LEU A 188 -20.00 -17.15 -26.31
CA LEU A 188 -21.37 -16.95 -26.82
C LEU A 188 -21.36 -16.65 -28.32
N ASN A 189 -20.47 -15.78 -28.79
CA ASN A 189 -20.34 -15.47 -30.22
C ASN A 189 -19.83 -16.67 -31.03
N GLU A 190 -18.94 -17.50 -30.49
CA GLU A 190 -18.54 -18.76 -31.12
C GLU A 190 -19.69 -19.77 -31.17
N ILE A 191 -20.48 -19.90 -30.10
CA ILE A 191 -21.66 -20.78 -30.05
C ILE A 191 -22.73 -20.29 -31.05
N LEU A 192 -22.95 -18.97 -31.14
CA LEU A 192 -23.83 -18.37 -32.14
C LEU A 192 -23.32 -18.61 -33.57
N GLY A 193 -22.04 -18.37 -33.86
CA GLY A 193 -21.46 -18.67 -35.17
C GLY A 193 -21.53 -20.15 -35.55
N ARG A 194 -21.37 -21.06 -34.57
CA ARG A 194 -21.56 -22.51 -34.75
C ARG A 194 -23.02 -22.87 -35.00
N THR A 195 -23.99 -22.24 -34.33
CA THR A 195 -25.42 -22.50 -34.59
C THR A 195 -25.89 -21.87 -35.90
N GLU A 196 -25.40 -20.70 -36.30
CA GLU A 196 -25.64 -20.12 -37.62
C GLU A 196 -25.07 -20.97 -38.75
N ALA A 197 -23.87 -21.54 -38.58
CA ALA A 197 -23.29 -22.49 -39.53
C ALA A 197 -24.15 -23.76 -39.64
N VAL A 198 -24.58 -24.35 -38.52
CA VAL A 198 -25.46 -25.53 -38.51
C VAL A 198 -26.83 -25.23 -39.12
N LEU A 199 -27.41 -24.05 -38.88
CA LEU A 199 -28.66 -23.60 -39.54
C LEU A 199 -28.46 -23.32 -41.03
N GLY A 200 -27.26 -22.89 -41.45
CA GLY A 200 -26.86 -22.77 -42.85
C GLY A 200 -26.79 -24.13 -43.55
N ASP A 201 -26.11 -25.10 -42.94
CA ASP A 201 -26.06 -26.49 -43.38
C ASP A 201 -27.44 -27.15 -43.39
N GLU A 202 -28.30 -26.86 -42.41
CA GLU A 202 -29.67 -27.37 -42.37
C GLU A 202 -30.51 -26.79 -43.51
N ARG A 203 -30.41 -25.47 -43.78
CA ARG A 203 -31.06 -24.83 -44.94
C ARG A 203 -30.54 -25.42 -46.27
N ALA A 204 -29.24 -25.71 -46.38
CA ALA A 204 -28.66 -26.37 -47.54
C ALA A 204 -29.22 -27.80 -47.70
N ARG A 205 -29.26 -28.60 -46.63
CA ARG A 205 -29.87 -29.95 -46.61
C ARG A 205 -31.37 -29.91 -46.92
N GLN A 206 -32.10 -28.89 -46.48
CA GLN A 206 -33.51 -28.69 -46.83
C GLN A 206 -33.69 -28.35 -48.32
N ALA A 207 -32.77 -27.58 -48.93
CA ALA A 207 -32.75 -27.30 -50.36
C ALA A 207 -32.30 -28.50 -51.23
N GLU A 208 -31.47 -29.39 -50.71
CA GLU A 208 -31.22 -30.70 -51.32
C GLU A 208 -32.44 -31.63 -51.20
N LEU A 209 -33.13 -31.61 -50.04
CA LEU A 209 -34.35 -32.38 -49.81
C LEU A 209 -35.52 -31.95 -50.71
N SER A 210 -35.68 -30.66 -51.05
CA SER A 210 -36.68 -30.22 -52.03
C SER A 210 -36.33 -30.71 -53.43
N ARG A 211 -35.09 -30.53 -53.89
CA ARG A 211 -34.60 -31.07 -55.18
C ARG A 211 -34.78 -32.59 -55.27
N LEU A 212 -34.50 -33.33 -54.20
CA LEU A 212 -34.71 -34.77 -54.14
C LEU A 212 -36.20 -35.14 -54.21
N LYS A 213 -37.10 -34.41 -53.54
CA LYS A 213 -38.55 -34.57 -53.67
C LYS A 213 -39.05 -34.31 -55.10
N ASP A 214 -38.51 -33.29 -55.77
CA ASP A 214 -38.84 -32.97 -57.17
C ASP A 214 -38.35 -34.03 -58.17
N THR A 215 -37.27 -34.76 -57.84
CA THR A 215 -36.87 -35.97 -58.59
C THR A 215 -37.72 -37.19 -58.24
N LEU A 216 -38.13 -37.35 -56.97
CA LEU A 216 -38.95 -38.46 -56.50
C LEU A 216 -40.34 -38.44 -57.14
N ALA A 217 -40.96 -37.27 -57.25
CA ALA A 217 -42.27 -37.07 -57.89
C ALA A 217 -42.33 -37.57 -59.34
N LYS A 218 -41.18 -37.60 -60.04
CA LYS A 218 -41.05 -38.08 -61.43
C LYS A 218 -40.88 -39.60 -61.53
N SER A 219 -40.73 -40.30 -60.40
CA SER A 219 -40.50 -41.75 -60.32
C SER A 219 -41.69 -42.57 -59.83
N CYS A 220 -42.85 -41.93 -59.58
CA CYS A 220 -44.06 -42.57 -59.04
C CYS A 220 -44.86 -43.43 -60.06
N ALA A 221 -44.16 -44.20 -60.89
CA ALA A 221 -44.72 -45.27 -61.70
C ALA A 221 -44.04 -46.61 -61.33
N LEU A 222 -44.78 -47.71 -61.42
CA LEU A 222 -44.40 -49.08 -60.98
C LEU A 222 -44.41 -49.30 -59.46
N SER A 223 -45.63 -49.51 -58.96
CA SER A 223 -45.90 -50.27 -57.73
C SER A 223 -45.25 -51.67 -57.74
N ASP A 224 -45.00 -52.23 -56.55
CA ASP A 224 -45.35 -53.61 -56.13
C ASP A 224 -44.44 -54.15 -55.01
N LYS A 225 -43.28 -53.54 -54.78
CA LYS A 225 -42.34 -53.94 -53.71
C LYS A 225 -42.72 -53.41 -52.31
N LEU A 226 -43.77 -52.59 -52.21
CA LEU A 226 -44.13 -51.81 -51.02
C LEU A 226 -44.60 -52.64 -49.80
N ARG A 227 -44.96 -53.92 -49.99
CA ARG A 227 -45.55 -54.75 -48.93
C ARG A 227 -44.56 -55.33 -47.90
N LYS A 228 -43.24 -55.09 -48.05
CA LYS A 228 -42.20 -55.59 -47.12
C LYS A 228 -41.46 -54.50 -46.32
N GLN A 229 -41.76 -53.23 -46.54
CA GLN A 229 -41.07 -52.11 -45.86
C GLN A 229 -41.84 -51.57 -44.64
N VAL A 230 -43.14 -51.85 -44.54
CA VAL A 230 -44.01 -51.37 -43.45
C VAL A 230 -43.54 -51.85 -42.07
N ASP A 231 -43.12 -53.13 -41.95
CA ASP A 231 -42.65 -53.70 -40.68
C ASP A 231 -41.35 -53.08 -40.16
N VAL A 232 -40.48 -52.62 -41.09
CA VAL A 232 -39.23 -51.93 -40.75
C VAL A 232 -39.52 -50.54 -40.17
N VAL A 233 -40.47 -49.80 -40.77
CA VAL A 233 -40.90 -48.48 -40.26
C VAL A 233 -41.58 -48.61 -38.90
N SER A 234 -42.41 -49.65 -38.70
CA SER A 234 -43.06 -49.94 -37.41
C SER A 234 -42.06 -50.10 -36.26
N ASN A 235 -40.93 -50.77 -36.50
CA ASN A 235 -39.87 -50.94 -35.50
C ASN A 235 -39.00 -49.69 -35.33
N ALA A 236 -38.77 -48.90 -36.40
CA ALA A 236 -38.08 -47.62 -36.29
C ALA A 236 -38.84 -46.61 -35.40
N VAL A 237 -40.18 -46.52 -35.54
CA VAL A 237 -41.03 -45.65 -34.71
C VAL A 237 -40.94 -46.03 -33.23
N LYS A 238 -40.94 -47.34 -32.90
CA LYS A 238 -40.75 -47.80 -31.51
C LYS A 238 -39.38 -47.43 -30.93
N GLY A 239 -38.32 -47.47 -31.75
CA GLY A 239 -36.98 -47.03 -31.37
C GLY A 239 -36.91 -45.53 -31.10
N LEU A 240 -37.62 -44.72 -31.89
CA LEU A 240 -37.71 -43.26 -31.69
C LEU A 240 -38.46 -42.90 -30.40
N VAL A 241 -39.61 -43.53 -30.12
CA VAL A 241 -40.37 -43.31 -28.86
C VAL A 241 -39.53 -43.69 -27.62
N GLN A 242 -38.71 -44.75 -27.71
CA GLN A 242 -37.76 -45.09 -26.63
C GLN A 242 -36.60 -44.10 -26.49
N HIS A 243 -36.20 -43.41 -27.57
CA HIS A 243 -35.24 -42.31 -27.50
C HIS A 243 -35.85 -41.03 -26.95
N GLU A 244 -37.10 -40.73 -27.29
CA GLU A 244 -37.86 -39.60 -26.77
C GLU A 244 -38.09 -39.73 -25.26
N SER A 245 -38.47 -40.92 -24.75
CA SER A 245 -38.55 -41.15 -23.30
C SER A 245 -37.19 -40.95 -22.63
N ARG A 246 -36.10 -41.51 -23.18
CA ARG A 246 -34.74 -41.34 -22.63
C ARG A 246 -34.23 -39.90 -22.65
N LEU A 247 -34.77 -39.04 -23.50
CA LEU A 247 -34.47 -37.61 -23.51
C LEU A 247 -35.34 -36.86 -22.49
N ALA A 248 -36.61 -37.22 -22.34
CA ALA A 248 -37.47 -36.70 -21.27
C ALA A 248 -36.97 -37.09 -19.87
N ASP A 249 -36.53 -38.34 -19.68
CA ASP A 249 -35.92 -38.84 -18.44
C ASP A 249 -34.65 -38.05 -18.07
N LYS A 250 -33.86 -37.64 -19.08
CA LYS A 250 -32.66 -36.81 -18.91
C LYS A 250 -32.97 -35.34 -18.64
N ALA A 251 -33.95 -34.75 -19.33
CA ALA A 251 -34.43 -33.41 -19.01
C ALA A 251 -34.92 -33.36 -17.55
N ALA A 252 -35.69 -34.37 -17.14
CA ALA A 252 -36.14 -34.51 -15.76
C ALA A 252 -35.00 -34.81 -14.75
N SER A 253 -33.84 -35.33 -15.16
CA SER A 253 -32.68 -35.39 -14.26
C SER A 253 -31.98 -34.04 -14.15
N THR A 254 -31.76 -33.34 -15.26
CA THR A 254 -31.16 -32.00 -15.24
C THR A 254 -32.02 -30.96 -14.52
N ASP A 255 -33.35 -31.04 -14.60
CA ASP A 255 -34.26 -30.15 -13.87
C ASP A 255 -34.19 -30.39 -12.35
N ARG A 256 -33.96 -31.64 -11.92
CA ARG A 256 -33.75 -31.99 -10.50
C ARG A 256 -32.38 -31.53 -10.00
N GLU A 257 -31.34 -31.71 -10.82
CA GLU A 257 -29.99 -31.21 -10.55
C GLU A 257 -29.97 -29.68 -10.43
N ALA A 258 -30.57 -28.98 -11.40
CA ALA A 258 -30.77 -27.52 -11.33
C ALA A 258 -31.55 -27.12 -10.07
N SER A 259 -32.68 -27.76 -9.77
CA SER A 259 -33.44 -27.50 -8.53
C SER A 259 -32.63 -27.71 -7.24
N SER A 260 -31.69 -28.67 -7.24
CA SER A 260 -30.82 -28.94 -6.09
C SER A 260 -29.69 -27.91 -5.94
N LEU A 261 -29.15 -27.41 -7.06
CA LEU A 261 -28.18 -26.30 -7.07
C LEU A 261 -28.86 -25.00 -6.62
N ASP A 262 -30.09 -24.76 -7.06
CA ASP A 262 -30.94 -23.62 -6.69
C ASP A 262 -31.32 -23.63 -5.19
N ALA A 263 -31.43 -24.83 -4.58
CA ALA A 263 -31.56 -24.99 -3.13
C ALA A 263 -30.24 -24.70 -2.40
N SER A 264 -29.13 -25.30 -2.84
CA SER A 264 -27.80 -25.09 -2.24
C SER A 264 -27.34 -23.62 -2.34
N ALA A 265 -27.66 -22.91 -3.42
CA ALA A 265 -27.40 -21.49 -3.58
C ALA A 265 -28.21 -20.62 -2.59
N ARG A 266 -29.44 -21.03 -2.25
CA ARG A 266 -30.24 -20.37 -1.19
C ARG A 266 -29.68 -20.63 0.20
N GLU A 267 -29.27 -21.87 0.49
CA GLU A 267 -28.61 -22.23 1.75
C GLU A 267 -27.30 -21.45 1.95
N LEU A 268 -26.43 -21.40 0.94
CA LEU A 268 -25.21 -20.59 0.95
C LEU A 268 -25.49 -19.08 1.11
N SER A 269 -26.56 -18.56 0.49
CA SER A 269 -26.98 -17.16 0.64
C SER A 269 -27.46 -16.87 2.07
N GLU A 270 -28.23 -17.77 2.67
CA GLU A 270 -28.63 -17.65 4.09
C GLU A 270 -27.44 -17.77 5.04
N GLU A 271 -26.49 -18.67 4.80
CA GLU A 271 -25.25 -18.78 5.58
C GLU A 271 -24.40 -17.50 5.46
N HIS A 272 -24.27 -16.94 4.25
CA HIS A 272 -23.55 -15.69 4.02
C HIS A 272 -24.25 -14.49 4.69
N ALA A 273 -25.59 -14.45 4.72
CA ALA A 273 -26.35 -13.43 5.45
C ALA A 273 -26.18 -13.57 6.97
N ARG A 274 -26.20 -14.80 7.50
CA ARG A 274 -25.93 -15.08 8.93
C ARG A 274 -24.49 -14.71 9.31
N ALA A 275 -23.51 -14.99 8.45
CA ALA A 275 -22.11 -14.60 8.63
C ALA A 275 -21.90 -13.08 8.58
N ALA A 276 -22.59 -12.37 7.68
CA ALA A 276 -22.57 -10.91 7.64
C ALA A 276 -23.12 -10.30 8.95
N ALA A 277 -24.24 -10.83 9.45
CA ALA A 277 -24.85 -10.36 10.71
C ALA A 277 -23.97 -10.63 11.95
N THR A 278 -23.29 -11.78 12.03
CA THR A 278 -22.35 -12.03 13.14
C THR A 278 -21.10 -11.16 13.03
N LEU A 279 -20.64 -10.83 11.83
CA LEU A 279 -19.53 -9.92 11.59
C LEU A 279 -19.90 -8.46 11.93
N GLU A 280 -21.12 -8.02 11.63
CA GLU A 280 -21.63 -6.71 12.07
C GLU A 280 -21.76 -6.62 13.60
N HIS A 281 -22.31 -7.65 14.25
CA HIS A 281 -22.32 -7.73 15.72
C HIS A 281 -20.91 -7.75 16.33
N ALA A 282 -19.94 -8.41 15.70
CA ALA A 282 -18.54 -8.38 16.12
C ALA A 282 -17.93 -6.98 15.97
N ARG A 283 -18.17 -6.28 14.85
CA ARG A 283 -17.75 -4.88 14.64
C ARG A 283 -18.36 -3.95 15.71
N ALA A 284 -19.65 -4.09 16.01
CA ALA A 284 -20.31 -3.32 17.06
C ALA A 284 -19.74 -3.61 18.47
N ALA A 285 -19.37 -4.85 18.76
CA ALA A 285 -18.73 -5.23 20.01
C ALA A 285 -17.28 -4.71 20.12
N ILE A 286 -16.53 -4.68 19.01
CA ILE A 286 -15.19 -4.08 18.93
C ILE A 286 -15.27 -2.57 19.15
N ALA A 287 -16.13 -1.86 18.41
CA ALA A 287 -16.33 -0.41 18.57
C ALA A 287 -16.78 -0.02 19.99
N LYS A 288 -17.50 -0.90 20.69
CA LYS A 288 -17.83 -0.70 22.12
C LYS A 288 -16.61 -0.90 23.03
N LYS A 289 -15.79 -1.93 22.77
CA LYS A 289 -14.54 -2.18 23.53
C LYS A 289 -13.52 -1.05 23.34
N GLU A 290 -13.38 -0.54 22.12
CA GLU A 290 -12.50 0.59 21.79
C GLU A 290 -12.87 1.84 22.58
N ARG A 291 -14.17 2.22 22.60
CA ARG A 291 -14.66 3.33 23.45
C ARG A 291 -14.32 3.12 24.93
N THR A 292 -14.54 1.93 25.48
CA THR A 292 -14.16 1.65 26.88
C THR A 292 -12.64 1.66 27.11
N ALA A 293 -11.83 1.35 26.10
CA ALA A 293 -10.37 1.46 26.18
C ALA A 293 -9.92 2.93 26.12
N ASP A 294 -10.63 3.79 25.39
CA ASP A 294 -10.37 5.24 25.33
C ASP A 294 -10.86 5.98 26.58
N GLU A 295 -11.96 5.53 27.19
CA GLU A 295 -12.40 5.94 28.52
C GLU A 295 -11.33 5.58 29.57
N ILE A 296 -10.90 4.31 29.62
CA ILE A 296 -9.83 3.85 30.52
C ILE A 296 -8.51 4.59 30.27
N ARG A 297 -8.15 4.91 29.01
CA ARG A 297 -6.95 5.70 28.69
C ARG A 297 -7.01 7.11 29.28
N LYS A 298 -8.17 7.78 29.18
CA LYS A 298 -8.38 9.12 29.76
C LYS A 298 -8.37 9.07 31.29
N ASP A 299 -8.99 8.07 31.91
CA ASP A 299 -8.95 7.88 33.36
C ASP A 299 -7.51 7.67 33.86
N LEU A 300 -6.68 6.95 33.09
CA LEU A 300 -5.27 6.72 33.41
C LEU A 300 -4.41 7.98 33.21
N GLU A 301 -4.70 8.78 32.19
CA GLU A 301 -4.07 10.09 31.96
C GLU A 301 -4.42 11.09 33.07
N ILE A 302 -5.69 11.17 33.48
CA ILE A 302 -6.16 11.97 34.61
C ILE A 302 -5.48 11.51 35.91
N ALA A 303 -5.46 10.21 36.19
CA ALA A 303 -4.77 9.66 37.36
C ALA A 303 -3.25 9.92 37.34
N GLY A 304 -2.63 10.02 36.16
CA GLY A 304 -1.25 10.46 36.00
C GLY A 304 -1.05 11.93 36.40
N LEU A 305 -1.92 12.81 35.90
CA LEU A 305 -1.92 14.24 36.25
C LEU A 305 -2.22 14.48 37.75
N GLU A 306 -3.08 13.68 38.36
CA GLU A 306 -3.33 13.69 39.81
C GLU A 306 -2.10 13.21 40.60
N ALA A 307 -1.40 12.16 40.14
CA ALA A 307 -0.17 11.68 40.76
C ALA A 307 0.97 12.71 40.69
N ASP A 308 1.13 13.41 39.56
CA ASP A 308 2.12 14.49 39.40
C ASP A 308 1.75 15.72 40.25
N GLN A 309 0.47 16.06 40.37
CA GLN A 309 0.00 17.09 41.31
C GLN A 309 0.31 16.70 42.76
N HIS A 310 0.02 15.46 43.17
CA HIS A 310 0.36 14.96 44.50
C HIS A 310 1.87 14.92 44.76
N LEU A 311 2.69 14.61 43.76
CA LEU A 311 4.15 14.67 43.87
C LEU A 311 4.64 16.13 44.02
N SER A 312 4.07 17.06 43.26
CA SER A 312 4.35 18.50 43.37
C SER A 312 3.98 19.05 44.75
N ASP A 313 2.79 18.70 45.26
CA ASP A 313 2.35 19.03 46.62
C ASP A 313 3.26 18.38 47.68
N GLN A 314 3.68 17.12 47.50
CA GLN A 314 4.62 16.46 48.40
C GLN A 314 5.97 17.17 48.43
N VAL A 315 6.48 17.65 47.29
CA VAL A 315 7.70 18.47 47.22
C VAL A 315 7.49 19.83 47.90
N ALA A 316 6.38 20.52 47.65
CA ALA A 316 6.05 21.81 48.28
C ALA A 316 5.88 21.69 49.80
N ILE A 317 5.22 20.63 50.28
CA ILE A 317 5.08 20.29 51.70
C ILE A 317 6.45 19.98 52.29
N ASN A 318 7.29 19.18 51.63
CA ASN A 318 8.65 18.90 52.09
C ASN A 318 9.52 20.17 52.18
N MET A 319 9.38 21.12 51.25
CA MET A 319 10.06 22.42 51.35
C MET A 319 9.56 23.24 52.55
N LYS A 320 8.24 23.30 52.77
CA LYS A 320 7.64 23.95 53.97
C LYS A 320 8.12 23.29 55.26
N LEU A 321 8.15 21.95 55.33
CA LEU A 321 8.64 21.18 56.48
C LEU A 321 10.14 21.40 56.73
N LYS A 322 10.94 21.56 55.67
CA LYS A 322 12.37 21.90 55.74
C LYS A 322 12.59 23.34 56.21
N ALA A 323 11.73 24.29 55.83
CA ALA A 323 11.76 25.67 56.33
C ALA A 323 11.40 25.74 57.82
N VAL A 324 10.25 25.17 58.22
CA VAL A 324 9.83 25.06 59.64
C VAL A 324 10.87 24.29 60.46
N GLY A 325 11.53 23.27 59.89
CA GLY A 325 12.64 22.55 60.51
C GLY A 325 13.92 23.39 60.70
N GLN A 326 14.15 24.42 59.88
CA GLN A 326 15.21 25.41 60.10
C GLN A 326 14.80 26.45 61.15
N GLU A 327 13.55 26.91 61.14
CA GLU A 327 13.00 27.83 62.13
C GLU A 327 13.00 27.21 63.53
N LEU A 328 12.54 25.96 63.68
CA LEU A 328 12.63 25.20 64.92
C LEU A 328 14.08 25.02 65.39
N LYS A 329 15.06 24.94 64.48
CA LYS A 329 16.49 24.97 64.85
C LYS A 329 16.93 26.36 65.32
N ARG A 330 16.54 27.44 64.64
CA ARG A 330 16.81 28.83 65.05
C ARG A 330 16.26 29.07 66.46
N GLU A 331 14.97 28.78 66.68
CA GLU A 331 14.29 28.90 67.97
C GLU A 331 14.92 28.04 69.07
N ARG A 332 15.29 26.78 68.78
CA ARG A 332 16.04 25.96 69.75
C ARG A 332 17.39 26.58 70.12
N THR A 333 18.09 27.23 69.18
CA THR A 333 19.33 27.96 69.53
C THR A 333 19.08 29.28 70.27
N ALA A 334 17.96 29.97 70.02
CA ALA A 334 17.57 31.17 70.74
C ALA A 334 17.19 30.84 72.19
N LEU A 335 16.35 29.81 72.38
CA LEU A 335 15.99 29.27 73.68
C LEU A 335 17.22 28.77 74.46
N ALA A 336 18.18 28.11 73.79
CA ALA A 336 19.42 27.68 74.43
C ALA A 336 20.31 28.87 74.88
N ARG A 337 20.35 29.98 74.14
CA ARG A 337 21.01 31.22 74.58
C ARG A 337 20.29 31.83 75.78
N SER A 338 18.97 31.99 75.69
CA SER A 338 18.14 32.55 76.78
C SER A 338 18.21 31.72 78.07
N LEU A 339 18.25 30.39 77.97
CA LEU A 339 18.49 29.51 79.13
C LEU A 339 19.89 29.69 79.72
N LYS A 340 20.93 29.84 78.89
CA LYS A 340 22.31 30.09 79.34
C LYS A 340 22.46 31.48 79.99
N GLU A 341 21.76 32.49 79.48
CA GLU A 341 21.66 33.83 80.06
C GLU A 341 20.90 33.80 81.40
N LYS A 342 19.77 33.09 81.46
CA LYS A 342 19.01 32.84 82.70
C LYS A 342 19.83 32.10 83.75
N GLU A 343 20.64 31.12 83.36
CA GLU A 343 21.59 30.48 84.26
C GLU A 343 22.68 31.42 84.77
N GLN A 344 23.23 32.28 83.91
CA GLN A 344 24.21 33.29 84.32
C GLN A 344 23.59 34.32 85.27
N ALA A 345 22.35 34.76 85.01
CA ALA A 345 21.58 35.63 85.89
C ALA A 345 21.31 34.94 87.25
N LEU A 346 20.91 33.66 87.26
CA LEU A 346 20.74 32.88 88.50
C LEU A 346 22.07 32.68 89.26
N LYS A 347 23.20 32.53 88.57
CA LYS A 347 24.53 32.46 89.18
C LYS A 347 24.96 33.80 89.78
N LYS A 348 24.64 34.93 89.14
CA LYS A 348 24.82 36.29 89.70
C LYS A 348 23.93 36.50 90.93
N TYR A 349 22.63 36.25 90.79
CA TYR A 349 21.65 36.36 91.88
C TYR A 349 22.05 35.53 93.10
N LYS A 350 22.44 34.26 92.93
CA LYS A 350 22.92 33.41 94.05
C LYS A 350 24.20 33.94 94.70
N LYS A 351 25.09 34.60 93.95
CA LYS A 351 26.30 35.23 94.50
C LYS A 351 25.95 36.47 95.34
N GLU A 352 24.97 37.26 94.90
CA GLU A 352 24.45 38.41 95.65
C GLU A 352 23.64 37.99 96.87
N ASP A 353 22.79 36.96 96.78
CA ASP A 353 22.03 36.40 97.90
C ASP A 353 22.94 35.82 98.99
N VAL A 354 24.04 35.14 98.61
CA VAL A 354 25.08 34.71 99.56
C VAL A 354 25.81 35.91 100.19
N ALA A 355 26.10 36.98 99.44
CA ALA A 355 26.69 38.19 100.00
C ALA A 355 25.73 38.91 100.98
N LEU A 356 24.44 38.95 100.66
CA LEU A 356 23.38 39.54 101.48
C LEU A 356 23.12 38.68 102.74
N SER A 357 23.20 37.35 102.62
CA SER A 357 23.18 36.41 103.74
C SER A 357 24.38 36.61 104.67
N ASN A 358 25.60 36.75 104.13
CA ASN A 358 26.80 37.04 104.91
C ASN A 358 26.72 38.41 105.62
N ALA A 359 26.16 39.44 104.98
CA ALA A 359 25.90 40.74 105.59
C ALA A 359 24.83 40.67 106.71
N ARG A 360 23.79 39.83 106.54
CA ARG A 360 22.84 39.52 107.63
C ARG A 360 23.49 38.71 108.76
N GLY A 361 24.49 37.88 108.46
CA GLY A 361 25.28 37.12 109.43
C GLY A 361 26.23 37.98 110.27
N SER A 362 26.74 39.10 109.75
CA SER A 362 27.55 40.04 110.53
C SER A 362 26.73 41.03 111.37
N ALA A 363 25.47 41.28 110.99
CA ALA A 363 24.55 42.13 111.75
C ALA A 363 24.41 41.78 113.25
N PRO A 364 24.24 40.51 113.70
CA PRO A 364 24.20 40.19 115.13
C PRO A 364 25.52 40.47 115.87
N ALA A 365 26.68 40.33 115.22
CA ALA A 365 27.97 40.69 115.82
C ALA A 365 28.15 42.21 115.99
N LEU A 366 27.59 43.01 115.07
CA LEU A 366 27.51 44.46 115.20
C LEU A 366 26.46 44.88 116.24
N GLN A 367 25.41 44.08 116.47
CA GLN A 367 24.43 44.31 117.53
C GLN A 367 24.98 43.97 118.92
N THR A 368 25.76 42.90 119.08
CA THR A 368 26.41 42.59 120.36
C THR A 368 27.46 43.62 120.74
N THR A 369 28.26 44.13 119.80
CA THR A 369 29.20 45.25 120.09
C THR A 369 28.48 46.57 120.39
N ARG A 370 27.33 46.84 119.75
CA ARG A 370 26.42 47.95 120.10
C ARG A 370 25.87 47.82 121.53
N ASP A 371 25.47 46.62 121.94
CA ASP A 371 24.84 46.43 123.24
C ASP A 371 25.87 46.28 124.38
N GLN A 372 27.09 45.81 124.08
CA GLN A 372 28.26 45.93 124.97
C GLN A 372 28.64 47.40 125.21
N THR A 373 28.71 48.23 124.16
CA THR A 373 29.00 49.67 124.32
C THR A 373 27.90 50.41 125.08
N LYS A 374 26.62 50.02 124.95
CA LYS A 374 25.54 50.49 125.84
C LYS A 374 25.71 50.06 127.31
N GLN A 375 26.18 48.84 127.58
CA GLN A 375 26.45 48.40 128.96
C GLN A 375 27.59 49.20 129.61
N VAL A 376 28.64 49.55 128.84
CA VAL A 376 29.70 50.46 129.29
C VAL A 376 29.13 51.86 129.59
N LEU A 377 28.25 52.38 128.72
CA LEU A 377 27.58 53.67 128.93
C LEU A 377 26.73 53.69 130.20
N GLY A 378 25.93 52.64 130.44
CA GLY A 378 25.12 52.49 131.65
C GLY A 378 25.93 52.34 132.94
N LEU A 379 27.14 51.75 132.86
CA LEU A 379 28.07 51.71 134.00
C LEU A 379 28.57 53.11 134.36
N ILE A 380 28.94 53.92 133.37
CA ILE A 380 29.36 55.32 133.57
C ILE A 380 28.21 56.16 134.17
N GLU A 381 26.98 56.03 133.64
CA GLU A 381 25.80 56.69 134.22
C GLU A 381 25.54 56.28 135.69
N SER A 382 25.82 55.01 136.04
CA SER A 382 25.68 54.53 137.42
C SER A 382 26.74 55.10 138.38
N GLN A 383 27.93 55.42 137.86
CA GLN A 383 29.00 56.08 138.62
C GLN A 383 28.65 57.54 138.89
N CYS A 384 28.20 58.29 137.86
CA CYS A 384 27.72 59.67 138.02
C CYS A 384 26.62 59.81 139.09
N LYS A 385 25.68 58.85 139.15
CA LYS A 385 24.59 58.84 140.15
C LYS A 385 25.08 58.57 141.59
N ARG A 386 26.21 57.88 141.79
CA ARG A 386 26.83 57.70 143.12
C ARG A 386 27.53 58.96 143.60
N HIS A 387 28.22 59.68 142.71
CA HIS A 387 28.87 60.95 143.06
C HIS A 387 27.87 62.07 143.36
N ALA A 388 26.66 62.03 142.80
CA ALA A 388 25.59 62.97 143.14
C ALA A 388 25.09 62.81 144.59
N LEU A 389 24.86 61.58 145.05
CA LEU A 389 24.34 61.33 146.41
C LEU A 389 25.36 61.67 147.52
N ALA A 390 26.65 61.54 147.25
CA ALA A 390 27.71 61.95 148.16
C ALA A 390 27.80 63.48 148.39
N LEU A 391 27.10 64.30 147.59
CA LEU A 391 27.07 65.76 147.71
C LEU A 391 25.90 66.31 148.55
N ASP A 392 24.96 65.48 148.98
CA ASP A 392 23.83 65.90 149.84
C ASP A 392 24.02 65.54 151.31
N GLU A 393 24.79 64.50 151.65
CA GLU A 393 25.13 64.19 153.04
C GLU A 393 26.02 65.29 153.66
N LEU A 394 26.97 65.81 152.88
CA LEU A 394 27.88 66.90 153.28
C LEU A 394 27.17 68.23 153.60
N LYS A 395 25.88 68.35 153.27
CA LYS A 395 25.06 69.54 153.57
C LYS A 395 24.37 69.49 154.94
N ARG A 396 24.58 68.43 155.74
CA ARG A 396 24.08 68.34 157.13
C ARG A 396 25.10 68.71 158.21
N GLU A 397 26.37 68.90 157.85
CA GLU A 397 27.47 68.98 158.83
C GLU A 397 28.02 70.41 159.05
N ILE A 398 27.50 71.42 158.34
CA ILE A 398 28.01 72.80 158.38
C ILE A 398 27.21 73.72 159.34
N ASP A 399 25.91 73.50 159.53
CA ASP A 399 25.03 74.45 160.25
C ASP A 399 25.00 74.29 161.79
N VAL A 400 25.65 73.28 162.37
CA VAL A 400 25.53 72.95 163.81
C VAL A 400 26.66 73.55 164.68
N HIS A 401 27.78 73.97 164.09
CA HIS A 401 29.02 74.25 164.84
C HIS A 401 29.53 75.71 164.85
N MET A 402 28.70 76.69 164.46
CA MET A 402 29.10 78.12 164.43
C MET A 402 28.51 79.00 165.55
N ASN A 403 27.53 78.52 166.34
CA ASN A 403 26.92 79.35 167.40
C ASN A 403 26.25 78.56 168.55
N ASN A 404 26.89 77.54 169.10
CA ASN A 404 27.43 77.73 170.45
C ASN A 404 28.34 78.96 170.61
N TYR A 405 28.31 79.53 171.82
CA TYR A 405 29.38 80.37 172.38
C TYR A 405 29.44 81.87 171.95
N LEU A 406 28.29 82.53 171.85
CA LEU A 406 28.18 83.91 172.34
C LEU A 406 26.99 84.05 173.32
N LYS A 407 27.35 84.21 174.61
CA LYS A 407 26.53 84.49 175.80
C LYS A 407 25.77 83.32 176.43
N GLU A 408 25.95 83.02 177.74
CA GLU A 408 27.06 83.34 178.67
C GLU A 408 26.97 82.42 179.92
N GLU A 409 27.93 82.49 180.85
CA GLU A 409 28.10 81.56 181.99
C GLU A 409 27.46 82.01 183.33
N ALA A 410 27.41 81.05 184.29
CA ALA A 410 27.19 81.19 185.75
C ALA A 410 25.73 81.50 186.20
N VAL A 411 25.19 81.07 187.36
CA VAL A 411 25.63 80.42 188.63
C VAL A 411 24.56 79.35 189.02
N GLY A 412 24.72 78.28 189.81
CA GLY A 412 25.79 77.72 190.68
C GLY A 412 25.32 76.40 191.35
N LYS A 413 25.63 76.15 192.64
CA LYS A 413 25.16 74.95 193.41
C LYS A 413 25.01 75.20 194.93
N GLU A 414 24.00 74.61 195.58
CA GLU A 414 24.08 73.67 196.73
C GLU A 414 22.91 73.68 197.76
N LYS A 415 22.45 72.47 198.15
CA LYS A 415 22.00 72.02 199.51
C LYS A 415 20.72 72.61 200.17
N SER A 416 20.08 72.01 201.19
CA SER A 416 19.92 70.58 201.58
C SER A 416 18.97 70.32 202.78
N VAL A 417 18.40 71.33 203.46
CA VAL A 417 17.95 71.18 204.87
C VAL A 417 16.73 72.06 205.22
N LEU A 418 16.01 71.72 206.31
CA LEU A 418 14.78 72.33 206.86
C LEU A 418 13.51 72.05 206.02
N PHE A 419 12.86 70.87 206.08
CA PHE A 419 12.83 69.82 207.11
C PHE A 419 12.28 70.23 208.49
N GLN A 420 11.64 71.39 208.63
CA GLN A 420 11.02 71.80 209.91
C GLN A 420 9.58 72.37 209.81
N GLN A 421 9.04 72.60 208.60
CA GLN A 421 7.59 72.73 208.39
C GLN A 421 6.90 71.36 208.25
N SER A 422 7.69 70.31 208.00
CA SER A 422 7.30 68.93 207.67
C SER A 422 6.74 68.08 208.82
N TYR A 423 6.01 68.69 209.77
CA TYR A 423 5.34 67.96 210.86
C TYR A 423 3.81 68.20 210.90
N ALA A 424 3.31 69.26 210.26
CA ALA A 424 1.87 69.51 210.14
C ALA A 424 1.25 68.80 208.92
N GLU A 425 1.93 68.83 207.77
CA GLU A 425 1.40 68.33 206.49
C GLU A 425 1.40 66.79 206.39
N VAL A 426 2.36 66.12 207.04
CA VAL A 426 2.51 64.65 206.99
C VAL A 426 1.26 63.93 207.49
N ALA A 427 0.65 64.42 208.59
CA ALA A 427 -0.56 63.88 209.17
C ALA A 427 -1.84 64.08 208.31
N ALA A 428 -1.76 64.86 207.22
CA ALA A 428 -2.79 64.91 206.19
C ALA A 428 -2.50 63.89 205.08
N LEU A 429 -1.28 63.91 204.53
CA LEU A 429 -0.85 63.09 203.39
C LEU A 429 -0.91 61.57 203.67
N GLU A 430 -0.65 61.13 204.91
CA GLU A 430 -0.75 59.71 205.28
C GLU A 430 -2.14 59.10 205.04
N ARG A 431 -3.22 59.92 205.05
CA ARG A 431 -4.58 59.44 204.76
C ARG A 431 -4.83 59.22 203.27
N GLU A 432 -4.23 60.04 202.40
CA GLU A 432 -4.40 59.91 200.94
C GLU A 432 -3.62 58.72 200.38
N VAL A 433 -2.41 58.46 200.90
CA VAL A 433 -1.57 57.31 200.48
C VAL A 433 -2.28 55.96 200.70
N LEU A 434 -3.09 55.84 201.76
CA LEU A 434 -3.89 54.64 202.03
C LEU A 434 -5.11 54.46 201.10
N ALA A 435 -5.59 55.54 200.47
CA ALA A 435 -6.63 55.45 199.44
C ALA A 435 -6.03 54.99 198.11
N LEU A 436 -4.96 55.65 197.65
CA LEU A 436 -4.33 55.39 196.35
C LEU A 436 -3.84 53.93 196.18
N ARG A 437 -3.28 53.33 197.25
CA ARG A 437 -2.87 51.92 197.23
C ARG A 437 -4.00 50.92 196.95
N LYS A 438 -5.26 51.26 197.26
CA LYS A 438 -6.41 50.39 196.94
C LYS A 438 -6.78 50.45 195.46
N GLU A 439 -6.63 51.62 194.82
CA GLU A 439 -6.83 51.74 193.37
C GLU A 439 -5.73 51.05 192.56
N GLU A 440 -4.47 51.12 193.02
CA GLU A 440 -3.33 50.51 192.33
C GLU A 440 -3.52 48.99 192.12
N VAL A 441 -3.93 48.27 193.18
CA VAL A 441 -4.22 46.83 193.12
C VAL A 441 -5.37 46.52 192.15
N ALA A 442 -6.41 47.34 192.12
CA ALA A 442 -7.54 47.17 191.20
C ALA A 442 -7.13 47.38 189.72
N ARG A 443 -6.29 48.40 189.45
CA ARG A 443 -5.77 48.69 188.10
C ARG A 443 -4.81 47.60 187.61
N LEU A 444 -3.98 47.02 188.49
CA LEU A 444 -3.09 45.91 188.15
C LEU A 444 -3.86 44.65 187.74
N GLY A 445 -5.00 44.34 188.37
CA GLY A 445 -5.86 43.22 187.98
C GLY A 445 -6.40 43.33 186.54
N LEU A 446 -6.89 44.51 186.16
CA LEU A 446 -7.40 44.75 184.80
C LEU A 446 -6.32 44.62 183.72
N ILE A 447 -5.06 44.96 184.04
CA ILE A 447 -3.92 44.84 183.12
C ILE A 447 -3.58 43.36 182.84
N THR A 448 -3.65 42.47 183.84
CA THR A 448 -3.35 41.05 183.64
C THR A 448 -4.42 40.34 182.81
N GLU A 449 -5.72 40.63 183.03
CA GLU A 449 -6.78 40.11 182.16
C GLU A 449 -6.61 40.58 180.71
N ALA A 450 -6.42 41.89 180.48
CA ALA A 450 -6.27 42.47 179.15
C ALA A 450 -5.07 41.88 178.37
N SER A 451 -3.92 41.66 179.05
CA SER A 451 -2.75 41.01 178.44
C SER A 451 -3.04 39.55 178.04
N SER A 452 -3.75 38.80 178.89
CA SER A 452 -4.10 37.39 178.60
C SER A 452 -5.05 37.27 177.39
N GLN A 453 -5.99 38.22 177.23
CA GLN A 453 -6.86 38.28 176.06
C GLN A 453 -6.05 38.60 174.79
N ARG A 454 -5.09 39.53 174.88
CA ARG A 454 -4.21 39.89 173.75
C ARG A 454 -3.39 38.69 173.26
N GLU A 455 -2.87 37.85 174.16
CA GLU A 455 -2.15 36.62 173.78
C GLU A 455 -3.05 35.61 173.06
N ARG A 456 -4.26 35.35 173.58
CA ARG A 456 -5.22 34.42 172.93
C ARG A 456 -5.55 34.88 171.52
N MET A 457 -5.94 36.14 171.36
CA MET A 457 -6.26 36.73 170.05
C MET A 457 -5.06 36.72 169.10
N SER A 458 -3.84 36.92 169.59
CA SER A 458 -2.61 36.84 168.78
C SER A 458 -2.34 35.41 168.28
N ARG A 459 -2.53 34.39 169.13
CA ARG A 459 -2.38 32.97 168.74
C ARG A 459 -3.45 32.56 167.72
N ASP A 460 -4.71 32.94 167.96
CA ASP A 460 -5.79 32.67 167.00
C ASP A 460 -5.54 33.35 165.65
N ALA A 461 -5.13 34.62 165.63
CA ALA A 461 -4.75 35.32 164.40
C ALA A 461 -3.63 34.58 163.64
N ALA A 462 -2.58 34.14 164.34
CA ALA A 462 -1.49 33.37 163.73
C ALA A 462 -1.97 32.04 163.11
N THR A 463 -2.84 31.27 163.77
CA THR A 463 -3.37 30.02 163.20
C THR A 463 -4.26 30.27 161.97
N LYS A 464 -5.01 31.37 161.94
CA LYS A 464 -5.82 31.77 160.78
C LYS A 464 -4.94 32.21 159.61
N VAL A 465 -3.88 32.99 159.87
CA VAL A 465 -2.90 33.40 158.85
C VAL A 465 -2.20 32.20 158.21
N ASN A 466 -1.76 31.20 159.01
CA ASN A 466 -1.15 29.99 158.47
C ASN A 466 -2.12 29.21 157.57
N LYS A 467 -3.38 29.03 157.98
CA LYS A 467 -4.42 28.38 157.15
C LYS A 467 -4.71 29.16 155.85
N VAL A 468 -4.62 30.49 155.86
CA VAL A 468 -4.71 31.32 154.65
C VAL A 468 -3.47 31.16 153.75
N ARG A 469 -2.29 30.87 154.29
CA ARG A 469 -1.09 30.55 153.49
C ARG A 469 -1.19 29.17 152.85
N GLU A 470 -1.53 28.14 153.65
CA GLU A 470 -1.72 26.75 153.20
C GLU A 470 -2.77 26.64 152.09
N THR A 471 -3.91 27.33 152.24
CA THR A 471 -4.96 27.34 151.20
C THR A 471 -4.52 28.08 149.93
N LYS A 472 -3.74 29.17 150.03
CA LYS A 472 -3.14 29.84 148.85
C LYS A 472 -2.11 28.95 148.15
N GLU A 473 -1.33 28.17 148.88
CA GLU A 473 -0.38 27.20 148.33
C GLU A 473 -1.13 26.03 147.64
N TYR A 474 -2.21 25.53 148.25
CA TYR A 474 -3.09 24.52 147.64
C TYR A 474 -3.76 25.03 146.34
N ILE A 475 -4.23 26.28 146.32
CA ILE A 475 -4.78 26.92 145.11
C ILE A 475 -3.73 26.95 143.99
N LYS A 476 -2.50 27.40 144.25
CA LYS A 476 -1.40 27.38 143.25
C LYS A 476 -1.14 25.98 142.68
N VAL A 477 -1.18 24.94 143.52
CA VAL A 477 -1.03 23.54 143.06
C VAL A 477 -2.20 23.14 142.16
N LYS A 478 -3.44 23.55 142.48
CA LYS A 478 -4.60 23.30 141.61
C LYS A 478 -4.54 24.08 140.30
N ASP A 479 -4.06 25.32 140.30
CA ASP A 479 -3.89 26.12 139.08
C ASP A 479 -2.87 25.51 138.12
N LEU A 480 -1.76 24.96 138.65
CA LEU A 480 -0.78 24.20 137.85
C LEU A 480 -1.41 22.94 137.24
N VAL A 481 -2.17 22.16 138.03
CA VAL A 481 -2.89 20.98 137.51
C VAL A 481 -3.94 21.36 136.46
N ILE A 482 -4.63 22.49 136.63
CA ILE A 482 -5.57 23.03 135.64
C ILE A 482 -4.84 23.45 134.35
N LEU A 483 -3.64 24.02 134.46
CA LEU A 483 -2.81 24.39 133.31
C LEU A 483 -2.34 23.16 132.53
N ASP A 484 -1.86 22.12 133.22
CA ASP A 484 -1.47 20.84 132.61
C ASP A 484 -2.66 20.12 131.95
N LEU A 485 -3.84 20.12 132.58
CA LEU A 485 -5.05 19.55 131.99
C LEU A 485 -5.54 20.36 130.77
N LYS A 486 -5.44 21.69 130.81
CA LYS A 486 -5.68 22.55 129.63
C LYS A 486 -4.70 22.27 128.50
N LYS A 487 -3.41 22.07 128.82
CA LYS A 487 -2.37 21.71 127.84
C LYS A 487 -2.64 20.35 127.21
N LYS A 488 -2.88 19.31 128.03
CA LYS A 488 -3.26 17.96 127.56
C LYS A 488 -4.54 17.98 126.70
N ARG A 489 -5.57 18.76 127.08
CA ARG A 489 -6.77 18.97 126.25
C ARG A 489 -6.45 19.62 124.90
N LYS A 490 -5.52 20.58 124.85
CA LYS A 490 -5.10 21.20 123.59
C LYS A 490 -4.36 20.18 122.70
N GLU A 491 -3.45 19.39 123.30
CA GLU A 491 -2.68 18.34 122.61
C GLU A 491 -3.55 17.19 122.09
N THR A 492 -4.60 16.77 122.83
CA THR A 492 -5.55 15.78 122.32
C THR A 492 -6.47 16.36 121.25
N HIS A 493 -6.83 17.64 121.34
CA HIS A 493 -7.65 18.30 120.32
C HIS A 493 -6.88 18.56 119.01
N THR A 494 -5.57 18.84 119.04
CA THR A 494 -4.75 18.85 117.81
C THR A 494 -4.64 17.46 117.24
N LYS A 495 -4.23 16.45 118.03
CA LYS A 495 -4.15 15.05 117.56
C LYS A 495 -5.46 14.54 116.95
N LEU A 496 -6.61 14.92 117.51
CA LEU A 496 -7.92 14.58 116.94
C LEU A 496 -8.10 15.20 115.54
N LYS A 497 -7.80 16.50 115.38
CA LYS A 497 -7.86 17.20 114.09
C LYS A 497 -6.89 16.59 113.07
N ASP A 498 -5.67 16.31 113.49
CA ASP A 498 -4.63 15.70 112.65
C ASP A 498 -5.11 14.33 112.13
N CYS A 499 -5.69 13.49 113.00
CA CYS A 499 -6.32 12.23 112.62
C CYS A 499 -7.55 12.40 111.71
N THR A 500 -8.38 13.44 111.91
CA THR A 500 -9.52 13.73 111.02
C THR A 500 -9.05 14.12 109.62
N GLN A 501 -8.05 15.01 109.52
CA GLN A 501 -7.46 15.42 108.24
C GLN A 501 -6.79 14.25 107.51
N LEU A 502 -6.09 13.37 108.24
CA LEU A 502 -5.53 12.14 107.68
C LEU A 502 -6.62 11.18 107.18
N TYR A 503 -7.72 11.02 107.92
CA TYR A 503 -8.87 10.22 107.47
C TYR A 503 -9.52 10.80 106.21
N GLU A 504 -9.74 12.11 106.15
CA GLU A 504 -10.27 12.79 104.96
C GLU A 504 -9.33 12.67 103.76
N LEU A 505 -8.02 12.82 103.96
CA LEU A 505 -7.01 12.61 102.92
C LEU A 505 -7.05 11.17 102.38
N VAL A 506 -7.07 10.16 103.25
CA VAL A 506 -7.15 8.75 102.86
C VAL A 506 -8.49 8.42 102.18
N ARG A 507 -9.60 8.99 102.64
CA ARG A 507 -10.92 8.87 101.99
C ARG A 507 -10.91 9.47 100.59
N ASN A 508 -10.31 10.65 100.42
CA ASN A 508 -10.20 11.33 99.13
C ASN A 508 -9.24 10.58 98.18
N GLN A 509 -8.13 10.05 98.69
CA GLN A 509 -7.21 9.19 97.93
C GLN A 509 -7.91 7.89 97.49
N ARG A 510 -8.62 7.19 98.40
CA ARG A 510 -9.45 6.02 98.06
C ARG A 510 -10.45 6.34 96.96
N ASN A 511 -11.21 7.43 97.10
CA ASN A 511 -12.20 7.83 96.09
C ASN A 511 -11.54 8.13 94.73
N LYS A 512 -10.37 8.79 94.73
CA LYS A 512 -9.58 9.04 93.52
C LYS A 512 -9.08 7.72 92.89
N PHE A 513 -8.62 6.75 93.68
CA PHE A 513 -8.22 5.44 93.16
C PHE A 513 -9.41 4.65 92.61
N VAL A 514 -10.57 4.67 93.26
CA VAL A 514 -11.80 4.04 92.73
C VAL A 514 -12.22 4.67 91.40
N ALA A 515 -12.20 6.00 91.29
CA ALA A 515 -12.49 6.69 90.03
C ALA A 515 -11.48 6.37 88.92
N LEU A 516 -10.18 6.31 89.24
CA LEU A 516 -9.12 5.90 88.30
C LEU A 516 -9.27 4.44 87.86
N ILE A 517 -9.62 3.54 88.78
CA ILE A 517 -9.91 2.13 88.48
C ILE A 517 -11.12 2.03 87.56
N GLN A 518 -12.22 2.73 87.84
CA GLN A 518 -13.41 2.75 86.99
C GLN A 518 -13.10 3.29 85.59
N ALA A 519 -12.37 4.42 85.48
CA ALA A 519 -11.96 4.98 84.20
C ALA A 519 -11.03 4.04 83.41
N SER A 520 -10.09 3.37 84.08
CA SER A 520 -9.22 2.37 83.45
C SER A 520 -9.99 1.13 82.98
N SER A 521 -10.99 0.68 83.75
CA SER A 521 -11.86 -0.45 83.39
C SER A 521 -12.74 -0.13 82.17
N GLN A 522 -13.32 1.07 82.12
CA GLN A 522 -14.05 1.57 80.95
C GLN A 522 -13.11 1.67 79.74
N SER A 523 -11.93 2.26 79.88
CA SER A 523 -10.95 2.36 78.79
C SER A 523 -10.51 0.97 78.28
N ILE A 524 -10.35 -0.02 79.16
CA ILE A 524 -10.06 -1.42 78.80
C ILE A 524 -11.26 -2.04 78.03
N ALA A 525 -12.51 -1.71 78.39
CA ALA A 525 -13.69 -2.17 77.65
C ALA A 525 -13.75 -1.55 76.25
N GLU A 526 -13.63 -0.22 76.14
CA GLU A 526 -13.58 0.51 74.86
C GLU A 526 -12.45 0.00 73.94
N MET A 527 -11.27 -0.29 74.51
CA MET A 527 -10.15 -0.85 73.75
C MET A 527 -10.38 -2.31 73.33
N LYS A 528 -11.10 -3.12 74.11
CA LYS A 528 -11.53 -4.47 73.70
C LYS A 528 -12.55 -4.43 72.57
N GLU A 529 -13.48 -3.47 72.59
CA GLU A 529 -14.44 -3.28 71.50
C GLU A 529 -13.74 -2.81 70.22
N LYS A 530 -12.81 -1.85 70.31
CA LYS A 530 -11.94 -1.44 69.19
C LYS A 530 -11.13 -2.62 68.63
N LEU A 531 -10.53 -3.45 69.47
CA LEU A 531 -9.82 -4.67 69.03
C LEU A 531 -10.75 -5.67 68.34
N LYS A 532 -12.02 -5.80 68.77
CA LYS A 532 -13.00 -6.66 68.12
C LYS A 532 -13.44 -6.11 66.75
N ILE A 533 -13.63 -4.79 66.64
CA ILE A 533 -13.93 -4.13 65.35
C ILE A 533 -12.75 -4.34 64.38
N LEU A 534 -11.52 -4.02 64.80
CA LEU A 534 -10.32 -4.24 64.00
C LEU A 534 -10.12 -5.71 63.62
N SER A 535 -10.43 -6.66 64.51
CA SER A 535 -10.36 -8.09 64.19
C SER A 535 -11.36 -8.49 63.10
N ASN A 536 -12.59 -7.96 63.13
CA ASN A 536 -13.57 -8.18 62.07
C ASN A 536 -13.11 -7.55 60.75
N GLU A 537 -12.59 -6.33 60.81
CA GLU A 537 -12.06 -5.58 59.66
C GLU A 537 -10.89 -6.30 59.00
N THR A 538 -9.95 -6.85 59.79
CA THR A 538 -8.85 -7.68 59.24
C THR A 538 -9.35 -8.96 58.56
N GLU A 539 -10.45 -9.55 59.01
CA GLU A 539 -11.01 -10.76 58.38
C GLU A 539 -11.80 -10.41 57.11
N ILE A 540 -12.51 -9.27 57.07
CA ILE A 540 -13.13 -8.73 55.85
C ILE A 540 -12.06 -8.44 54.79
N LEU A 541 -11.00 -7.71 55.17
CA LEU A 541 -9.87 -7.41 54.28
C LEU A 541 -9.15 -8.68 53.81
N ARG A 542 -9.10 -9.73 54.63
CA ARG A 542 -8.56 -11.04 54.26
C ARG A 542 -9.43 -11.76 53.23
N VAL A 543 -10.75 -11.75 53.40
CA VAL A 543 -11.71 -12.32 52.43
C VAL A 543 -11.67 -11.54 51.11
N GLU A 544 -11.54 -10.21 51.16
CA GLU A 544 -11.32 -9.37 49.97
C GLU A 544 -10.00 -9.65 49.27
N ALA A 545 -8.90 -9.82 50.01
CA ALA A 545 -7.60 -10.17 49.42
C ALA A 545 -7.71 -11.50 48.66
N VAL A 546 -8.31 -12.53 49.29
CA VAL A 546 -8.51 -13.85 48.66
C VAL A 546 -9.48 -13.79 47.47
N SER A 547 -10.48 -12.90 47.46
CA SER A 547 -11.36 -12.73 46.28
C SER A 547 -10.64 -11.99 45.14
N LYS A 548 -9.86 -10.96 45.45
CA LYS A 548 -9.01 -10.22 44.50
C LYS A 548 -7.92 -11.13 43.90
N ASP A 549 -7.27 -11.97 44.70
CA ASP A 549 -6.31 -12.98 44.23
C ASP A 549 -6.94 -13.99 43.27
N ARG A 550 -8.18 -14.44 43.53
CA ARG A 550 -8.91 -15.34 42.62
C ARG A 550 -9.26 -14.66 41.30
N LEU A 551 -9.72 -13.41 41.34
CA LEU A 551 -10.00 -12.62 40.13
C LEU A 551 -8.74 -12.35 39.31
N LEU A 552 -7.62 -12.02 39.97
CA LEU A 552 -6.32 -11.78 39.35
C LEU A 552 -5.74 -13.07 38.76
N SER A 553 -5.88 -14.21 39.45
CA SER A 553 -5.52 -15.53 38.93
C SER A 553 -6.33 -15.89 37.68
N LYS A 554 -7.64 -15.64 37.69
CA LYS A 554 -8.47 -15.82 36.50
C LYS A 554 -8.03 -14.89 35.35
N ALA A 555 -7.83 -13.60 35.62
CA ALA A 555 -7.38 -12.64 34.60
C ALA A 555 -6.03 -13.04 33.97
N ARG A 556 -5.12 -13.65 34.73
CA ARG A 556 -3.86 -14.23 34.19
C ARG A 556 -4.10 -15.42 33.26
N LEU A 557 -5.06 -16.30 33.60
CA LEU A 557 -5.44 -17.43 32.73
C LEU A 557 -6.14 -16.93 31.46
N ASP A 558 -7.11 -16.01 31.59
CA ASP A 558 -7.84 -15.40 30.48
C ASP A 558 -6.85 -14.65 29.53
N HIS A 559 -5.84 -13.97 30.07
CA HIS A 559 -4.76 -13.32 29.30
C HIS A 559 -3.84 -14.34 28.60
N SER A 560 -3.42 -15.39 29.29
CA SER A 560 -2.58 -16.45 28.70
C SER A 560 -3.30 -17.24 27.61
N ALA A 561 -4.63 -17.37 27.70
CA ALA A 561 -5.45 -17.91 26.62
C ALA A 561 -5.41 -16.98 25.40
N ALA A 562 -5.70 -15.68 25.59
CA ALA A 562 -5.67 -14.68 24.53
C ALA A 562 -4.28 -14.53 23.86
N ASP A 563 -3.18 -14.68 24.60
CA ASP A 563 -1.82 -14.74 24.03
C ASP A 563 -1.66 -15.93 23.07
N SER A 564 -2.12 -17.12 23.48
CA SER A 564 -1.99 -18.33 22.66
C SER A 564 -2.95 -18.33 21.46
N GLU A 565 -4.15 -17.75 21.58
CA GLU A 565 -5.04 -17.47 20.46
C GLU A 565 -4.42 -16.47 19.47
N ARG A 566 -3.86 -15.35 19.96
CA ARG A 566 -3.15 -14.37 19.11
C ARG A 566 -2.01 -15.00 18.34
N ASP A 567 -1.20 -15.82 18.99
CA ASP A 567 -0.02 -16.40 18.34
C ASP A 567 -0.39 -17.57 17.41
N HIS A 568 -1.50 -18.27 17.67
CA HIS A 568 -2.14 -19.17 16.70
C HIS A 568 -2.68 -18.40 15.47
N LEU A 569 -3.37 -17.28 15.67
CA LEU A 569 -3.86 -16.43 14.57
C LEU A 569 -2.70 -15.84 13.75
N ARG A 570 -1.58 -15.44 14.38
CA ARG A 570 -0.35 -15.03 13.69
C ARG A 570 0.27 -16.17 12.87
N ALA A 571 0.29 -17.40 13.39
CA ALA A 571 0.77 -18.56 12.65
C ALA A 571 -0.13 -18.85 11.42
N ASN A 572 -1.45 -18.76 11.57
CA ASN A 572 -2.40 -18.90 10.47
C ASN A 572 -2.24 -17.78 9.42
N LEU A 573 -2.12 -16.52 9.86
CA LEU A 573 -1.88 -15.37 8.98
C LEU A 573 -0.58 -15.53 8.18
N ASN A 574 0.51 -15.93 8.83
CA ASN A 574 1.80 -16.20 8.17
C ASN A 574 1.68 -17.35 7.16
N ARG A 575 0.91 -18.40 7.46
CA ARG A 575 0.64 -19.49 6.51
C ARG A 575 -0.16 -19.01 5.29
N CYS A 576 -1.21 -18.22 5.50
CA CYS A 576 -1.99 -17.64 4.41
C CYS A 576 -1.16 -16.66 3.56
N ALA A 577 -0.29 -15.86 4.18
CA ALA A 577 0.63 -14.96 3.47
C ALA A 577 1.71 -15.70 2.67
N LEU A 578 2.18 -16.86 3.15
CA LEU A 578 3.06 -17.73 2.38
C LEU A 578 2.32 -18.32 1.17
N GLN A 579 1.14 -18.89 1.38
CA GLN A 579 0.29 -19.43 0.32
C GLN A 579 -0.08 -18.37 -0.73
N PHE A 580 -0.37 -17.13 -0.30
CA PHE A 580 -0.61 -16.01 -1.21
C PHE A 580 0.63 -15.71 -2.08
N ARG A 581 1.84 -15.72 -1.52
CA ARG A 581 3.08 -15.54 -2.29
C ARG A 581 3.36 -16.69 -3.27
N GLU A 582 3.08 -17.93 -2.87
CA GLU A 582 3.17 -19.10 -3.75
C GLU A 582 2.18 -19.00 -4.92
N ARG A 583 0.96 -18.52 -4.66
CA ARG A 583 -0.03 -18.27 -5.71
C ARG A 583 0.34 -17.08 -6.60
N GLN A 584 0.84 -15.99 -6.03
CA GLN A 584 1.31 -14.83 -6.81
C GLN A 584 2.45 -15.23 -7.74
N ALA A 585 3.46 -15.96 -7.24
CA ALA A 585 4.56 -16.45 -8.09
C ALA A 585 4.07 -17.36 -9.23
N SER A 586 3.05 -18.20 -8.98
CA SER A 586 2.40 -19.01 -10.01
C SER A 586 1.57 -18.18 -11.01
N VAL A 587 1.05 -17.02 -10.62
CA VAL A 587 0.38 -16.07 -11.52
C VAL A 587 1.40 -15.31 -12.34
N ASP A 588 2.51 -14.85 -11.74
CA ASP A 588 3.61 -14.17 -12.43
C ASP A 588 4.26 -15.10 -13.49
N GLU A 589 4.41 -16.39 -13.18
CA GLU A 589 4.86 -17.42 -14.13
C GLU A 589 3.86 -17.63 -15.27
N GLN A 590 2.56 -17.66 -14.99
CA GLN A 590 1.51 -17.75 -16.01
C GLN A 590 1.44 -16.51 -16.90
N ILE A 591 1.64 -15.30 -16.35
CA ILE A 591 1.73 -14.05 -17.13
C ILE A 591 2.93 -14.13 -18.09
N ALA A 592 4.10 -14.57 -17.60
CA ALA A 592 5.29 -14.74 -18.46
C ALA A 592 5.09 -15.80 -19.55
N GLU A 593 4.31 -16.87 -19.31
CA GLU A 593 3.95 -17.83 -20.36
C GLU A 593 2.90 -17.26 -21.33
N VAL A 594 1.93 -16.47 -20.87
CA VAL A 594 0.98 -15.76 -21.73
C VAL A 594 1.69 -14.76 -22.66
N ASP A 595 2.64 -13.97 -22.15
CA ASP A 595 3.44 -13.05 -22.99
C ASP A 595 4.28 -13.80 -24.04
N LYS A 596 4.86 -14.93 -23.67
CA LYS A 596 5.60 -15.83 -24.57
C LYS A 596 4.70 -16.44 -25.63
N LEU A 597 3.48 -16.87 -25.28
CA LEU A 597 2.48 -17.36 -26.23
C LEU A 597 1.99 -16.25 -27.16
N ASN A 598 1.72 -15.06 -26.64
CA ASN A 598 1.39 -13.87 -27.41
C ASN A 598 2.51 -13.51 -28.41
N ALA A 599 3.78 -13.59 -28.01
CA ALA A 599 4.91 -13.38 -28.91
C ALA A 599 4.98 -14.43 -30.04
N ILE A 600 4.63 -15.69 -29.75
CA ILE A 600 4.53 -16.77 -30.75
C ILE A 600 3.35 -16.52 -31.71
N ILE A 601 2.18 -16.12 -31.19
CA ILE A 601 0.99 -15.78 -32.00
C ILE A 601 1.31 -14.62 -32.95
N ASN A 602 1.87 -13.52 -32.44
CA ASN A 602 2.29 -12.37 -33.26
C ASN A 602 3.28 -12.77 -34.37
N MET A 603 4.19 -13.72 -34.10
CA MET A 603 5.11 -14.23 -35.12
C MET A 603 4.38 -15.10 -36.17
N ALA A 604 3.46 -15.96 -35.74
CA ALA A 604 2.66 -16.81 -36.61
C ALA A 604 1.69 -16.01 -37.50
N GLU A 605 1.10 -14.93 -36.99
CA GLU A 605 0.28 -13.99 -37.77
C GLU A 605 1.12 -13.25 -38.81
N LYS A 606 2.33 -12.80 -38.44
CA LYS A 606 3.27 -12.16 -39.36
C LYS A 606 3.70 -13.11 -40.48
N ASP A 607 3.96 -14.38 -40.16
CA ASP A 607 4.26 -15.43 -41.14
C ASP A 607 3.04 -15.78 -42.02
N MET A 608 1.83 -15.79 -41.45
CA MET A 608 0.57 -15.96 -42.20
C MET A 608 0.38 -14.81 -43.20
N LEU A 609 0.55 -13.56 -42.78
CA LEU A 609 0.48 -12.38 -43.66
C LEU A 609 1.57 -12.42 -44.74
N HIS A 610 2.79 -12.87 -44.39
CA HIS A 610 3.87 -13.03 -45.36
C HIS A 610 3.53 -14.11 -46.41
N ARG A 611 3.03 -15.28 -46.00
CA ARG A 611 2.57 -16.34 -46.91
C ARG A 611 1.36 -15.93 -47.74
N LYS A 612 0.42 -15.17 -47.18
CA LYS A 612 -0.71 -14.60 -47.92
C LYS A 612 -0.22 -13.70 -49.05
N LYS A 613 0.73 -12.80 -48.76
CA LYS A 613 1.33 -11.92 -49.77
C LYS A 613 2.12 -12.69 -50.83
N GLN A 614 2.89 -13.72 -50.44
CA GLN A 614 3.54 -14.63 -51.40
C GLN A 614 2.52 -15.33 -52.31
N TYR A 615 1.38 -15.77 -51.78
CA TYR A 615 0.31 -16.41 -52.55
C TYR A 615 -0.38 -15.41 -53.49
N GLU A 616 -0.66 -14.18 -53.03
CA GLU A 616 -1.20 -13.08 -53.86
C GLU A 616 -0.27 -12.82 -55.05
N THR A 617 1.04 -12.63 -54.84
CA THR A 617 2.03 -12.49 -55.93
C THR A 617 2.15 -13.75 -56.81
N GLY A 618 1.95 -14.94 -56.24
CA GLY A 618 1.87 -16.20 -57.00
C GLY A 618 0.65 -16.28 -57.92
N VAL A 619 -0.49 -15.73 -57.49
CA VAL A 619 -1.70 -15.61 -58.32
C VAL A 619 -1.54 -14.53 -59.38
N GLU A 620 -0.96 -13.38 -59.05
CA GLU A 620 -0.64 -12.31 -60.02
C GLU A 620 0.27 -12.81 -61.14
N THR A 621 1.41 -13.44 -60.79
CA THR A 621 2.37 -13.98 -61.77
C THR A 621 1.76 -15.12 -62.62
N ARG A 622 0.94 -15.99 -62.01
CA ARG A 622 0.15 -17.00 -62.75
C ARG A 622 -0.83 -16.34 -63.74
N ASN A 623 -1.56 -15.32 -63.31
CA ASN A 623 -2.55 -14.62 -64.15
C ASN A 623 -1.86 -13.89 -65.30
N GLN A 624 -0.76 -13.17 -65.04
CA GLN A 624 0.05 -12.52 -66.07
C GLN A 624 0.59 -13.53 -67.09
N THR A 625 1.09 -14.68 -66.62
CA THR A 625 1.53 -15.78 -67.50
C THR A 625 0.37 -16.30 -68.34
N GLY A 626 -0.82 -16.47 -67.74
CA GLY A 626 -2.04 -16.88 -68.43
C GLY A 626 -2.45 -15.91 -69.54
N ILE A 627 -2.39 -14.60 -69.30
CA ILE A 627 -2.62 -13.57 -70.32
C ILE A 627 -1.62 -13.73 -71.47
N THR A 628 -0.31 -13.78 -71.18
CA THR A 628 0.72 -13.95 -72.24
C THR A 628 0.66 -15.29 -73.00
N LEU A 629 -0.05 -16.29 -72.47
CA LEU A 629 -0.34 -17.54 -73.17
C LEU A 629 -1.59 -17.44 -74.07
N ILE A 630 -2.56 -16.61 -73.70
CA ILE A 630 -3.70 -16.26 -74.57
C ILE A 630 -3.18 -15.40 -75.72
N ASP A 631 -2.44 -14.32 -75.44
CA ASP A 631 -1.87 -13.43 -76.44
C ASP A 631 -1.10 -14.22 -77.53
N ARG A 632 -0.23 -15.16 -77.11
CA ARG A 632 0.54 -16.04 -78.01
C ARG A 632 -0.30 -17.07 -78.74
N ASN A 633 -1.43 -17.50 -78.17
CA ASN A 633 -2.35 -18.40 -78.84
C ASN A 633 -3.15 -17.66 -79.92
N ASP A 634 -3.51 -16.41 -79.67
CA ASP A 634 -4.17 -15.54 -80.63
C ASP A 634 -3.20 -15.13 -81.77
N GLU A 635 -1.92 -14.86 -81.45
CA GLU A 635 -0.83 -14.74 -82.44
C GLU A 635 -0.74 -16.00 -83.32
N LEU A 636 -0.79 -17.20 -82.73
CA LEU A 636 -0.77 -18.47 -83.48
C LEU A 636 -2.02 -18.65 -84.36
N CYS A 637 -3.21 -18.30 -83.88
CA CYS A 637 -4.44 -18.30 -84.67
C CYS A 637 -4.30 -17.38 -85.90
N ILE A 638 -3.85 -16.14 -85.70
CA ILE A 638 -3.59 -15.17 -86.78
C ILE A 638 -2.55 -15.72 -87.77
N LEU A 639 -1.52 -16.40 -87.30
CA LEU A 639 -0.52 -17.05 -88.16
C LEU A 639 -1.09 -18.25 -88.94
N TYR A 640 -1.99 -19.05 -88.35
CA TYR A 640 -2.67 -20.13 -89.07
C TYR A 640 -3.66 -19.60 -90.13
N GLU A 641 -4.43 -18.56 -89.83
CA GLU A 641 -5.30 -17.89 -90.82
C GLU A 641 -4.48 -17.28 -91.96
N LYS A 642 -3.40 -16.55 -91.63
CA LYS A 642 -2.47 -15.97 -92.61
C LYS A 642 -1.82 -17.04 -93.47
N ARG A 643 -1.40 -18.18 -92.89
CA ARG A 643 -0.89 -19.34 -93.63
C ARG A 643 -1.95 -19.90 -94.57
N THR A 644 -3.17 -20.11 -94.10
CA THR A 644 -4.28 -20.65 -94.91
C THR A 644 -4.58 -19.74 -96.11
N MET A 645 -4.61 -18.41 -95.89
CA MET A 645 -4.75 -17.42 -96.95
C MET A 645 -3.57 -17.45 -97.94
N GLN A 646 -2.34 -17.64 -97.46
CA GLN A 646 -1.15 -17.78 -98.32
C GLN A 646 -1.15 -19.08 -99.13
N GLU A 647 -1.60 -20.19 -98.55
CA GLU A 647 -1.74 -21.48 -99.24
C GLU A 647 -2.80 -21.42 -100.35
N GLU A 648 -3.94 -20.74 -100.11
CA GLU A 648 -4.95 -20.53 -101.15
C GLU A 648 -4.46 -19.57 -102.26
N VAL A 649 -3.73 -18.49 -101.92
CA VAL A 649 -3.11 -17.60 -102.92
C VAL A 649 -2.04 -18.33 -103.73
N LEU A 650 -1.24 -19.21 -103.12
CA LEU A 650 -0.29 -20.07 -103.83
C LEU A 650 -1.01 -21.04 -104.77
N ARG A 651 -2.07 -21.72 -104.31
CA ARG A 651 -2.89 -22.63 -105.12
C ARG A 651 -3.54 -21.93 -106.32
N GLN A 652 -4.00 -20.69 -106.15
CA GLN A 652 -4.51 -19.86 -107.25
C GLN A 652 -3.39 -19.48 -108.23
N GLY A 653 -2.21 -19.15 -107.72
CA GLY A 653 -1.01 -18.90 -108.53
C GLY A 653 -0.55 -20.13 -109.33
N GLU A 654 -0.57 -21.31 -108.74
CA GLU A 654 -0.28 -22.59 -109.42
C GLU A 654 -1.29 -22.89 -110.52
N LEU A 655 -2.58 -22.65 -110.29
CA LEU A 655 -3.63 -22.82 -111.31
C LEU A 655 -3.47 -21.83 -112.47
N GLU A 656 -3.12 -20.57 -112.21
CA GLU A 656 -2.77 -19.61 -113.28
C GLU A 656 -1.50 -20.01 -114.02
N LEU A 657 -0.45 -20.45 -113.33
CA LEU A 657 0.77 -20.95 -113.98
C LEU A 657 0.49 -22.16 -114.87
N GLN A 658 -0.33 -23.12 -114.42
CA GLN A 658 -0.77 -24.26 -115.24
C GLN A 658 -1.54 -23.80 -116.49
N ARG A 659 -2.43 -22.81 -116.37
CA ARG A 659 -3.13 -22.19 -117.51
C ARG A 659 -2.14 -21.57 -118.51
N ARG A 660 -1.13 -20.82 -118.05
CA ARG A 660 -0.09 -20.25 -118.94
C ARG A 660 0.77 -21.33 -119.58
N ASP A 661 1.06 -22.40 -118.87
CA ASP A 661 1.78 -23.55 -119.40
C ASP A 661 0.95 -24.28 -120.48
N ASP A 662 -0.38 -24.35 -120.35
CA ASP A 662 -1.28 -24.85 -121.40
C ASP A 662 -1.41 -23.88 -122.59
N GLU A 663 -1.54 -22.57 -122.36
CA GLU A 663 -1.44 -21.54 -123.41
C GLU A 663 -0.13 -21.71 -124.21
N ILE A 664 1.00 -21.87 -123.51
CA ILE A 664 2.32 -22.10 -124.08
C ILE A 664 2.41 -23.47 -124.80
N ARG A 665 1.75 -24.52 -124.30
CA ARG A 665 1.65 -25.83 -124.99
C ARG A 665 0.88 -25.71 -126.30
N MET A 666 -0.25 -25.00 -126.30
CA MET A 666 -1.08 -24.75 -127.49
C MET A 666 -0.35 -23.92 -128.53
N LEU A 667 0.23 -22.77 -128.15
CA LEU A 667 1.05 -21.94 -129.04
C LEU A 667 2.25 -22.71 -129.63
N LYS A 668 2.87 -23.61 -128.86
CA LYS A 668 3.93 -24.51 -129.37
C LYS A 668 3.41 -25.57 -130.34
N LEU A 669 2.14 -25.97 -130.27
CA LEU A 669 1.51 -26.86 -131.27
C LEU A 669 1.18 -26.08 -132.55
N GLU A 670 0.58 -24.90 -132.43
CA GLU A 670 0.28 -24.01 -133.56
C GLU A 670 1.54 -23.66 -134.35
N ILE A 671 2.63 -23.27 -133.67
CA ILE A 671 3.93 -23.00 -134.30
C ILE A 671 4.46 -24.22 -135.07
N ARG A 672 4.29 -25.44 -134.53
CA ARG A 672 4.70 -26.69 -135.21
C ARG A 672 3.82 -27.00 -136.42
N GLU A 673 2.52 -26.72 -136.36
CA GLU A 673 1.59 -26.93 -137.47
C GLU A 673 1.80 -25.91 -138.60
N VAL A 674 1.97 -24.63 -138.27
CA VAL A 674 2.39 -23.60 -139.23
C VAL A 674 3.74 -23.97 -139.86
N SER A 675 4.72 -24.42 -139.07
CA SER A 675 6.01 -24.90 -139.59
C SER A 675 5.84 -26.05 -140.59
N ARG A 676 5.11 -27.11 -140.21
CA ARG A 676 4.77 -28.25 -141.10
C ARG A 676 4.07 -27.81 -142.37
N SER A 677 3.14 -26.86 -142.28
CA SER A 677 2.43 -26.28 -143.43
C SER A 677 3.41 -25.57 -144.38
N THR A 678 4.32 -24.75 -143.84
CA THR A 678 5.37 -24.11 -144.66
C THR A 678 6.37 -25.11 -145.26
N ASP A 679 6.71 -26.19 -144.56
CA ASP A 679 7.56 -27.26 -145.10
C ASP A 679 6.87 -28.07 -146.20
N ALA A 680 5.57 -28.33 -146.07
CA ALA A 680 4.75 -28.94 -147.12
C ALA A 680 4.67 -28.03 -148.36
N ALA A 681 4.41 -26.74 -148.17
CA ALA A 681 4.40 -25.75 -149.25
C ALA A 681 5.78 -25.66 -149.95
N ARG A 682 6.89 -25.59 -149.19
CA ARG A 682 8.26 -25.61 -149.74
C ARG A 682 8.52 -26.84 -150.60
N LYS A 683 8.06 -28.03 -150.18
CA LYS A 683 8.17 -29.26 -150.99
C LYS A 683 7.42 -29.14 -152.31
N VAL A 684 6.19 -28.61 -152.31
CA VAL A 684 5.40 -28.40 -153.55
C VAL A 684 6.07 -27.39 -154.49
N VAL A 685 6.67 -26.31 -153.96
CA VAL A 685 7.37 -25.29 -154.77
C VAL A 685 8.47 -25.88 -155.65
N HIS A 686 9.18 -26.92 -155.19
CA HIS A 686 10.22 -27.60 -156.01
C HIS A 686 9.69 -28.31 -157.26
N HIS A 687 8.37 -28.54 -157.37
CA HIS A 687 7.76 -29.14 -158.56
C HIS A 687 7.29 -28.10 -159.59
N ILE A 688 7.09 -26.83 -159.20
CA ILE A 688 6.55 -25.78 -160.08
C ILE A 688 7.37 -25.62 -161.38
N PRO A 689 8.71 -25.50 -161.36
CA PRO A 689 9.49 -25.34 -162.59
C PRO A 689 9.34 -26.52 -163.57
N LYS A 690 9.16 -27.75 -163.05
CA LYS A 690 8.95 -28.95 -163.87
C LYS A 690 7.56 -28.96 -164.50
N TYR A 691 6.56 -28.39 -163.84
CA TYR A 691 5.23 -28.18 -164.41
C TYR A 691 5.23 -27.06 -165.45
N ASP A 692 6.03 -26.00 -165.28
CA ASP A 692 6.22 -24.95 -166.29
C ASP A 692 6.93 -25.49 -167.55
N GLU A 693 8.04 -26.22 -167.40
CA GLU A 693 8.70 -26.95 -168.50
C GLU A 693 7.74 -27.90 -169.22
N SER A 694 6.95 -28.67 -168.45
CA SER A 694 5.93 -29.56 -169.01
C SER A 694 4.86 -28.78 -169.77
N ALA A 695 4.36 -27.66 -169.23
CA ALA A 695 3.35 -26.82 -169.87
C ALA A 695 3.84 -26.19 -171.17
N VAL A 696 5.10 -25.73 -171.23
CA VAL A 696 5.71 -25.22 -172.46
C VAL A 696 5.84 -26.34 -173.51
N SER A 697 6.28 -27.54 -173.11
CA SER A 697 6.36 -28.67 -174.05
C SER A 697 4.98 -29.10 -174.56
N LEU A 698 3.95 -29.09 -173.70
CA LEU A 698 2.56 -29.38 -174.07
C LEU A 698 1.96 -28.29 -174.96
N GLN A 699 2.32 -27.02 -174.78
CA GLN A 699 1.90 -25.94 -175.70
C GLN A 699 2.53 -26.10 -177.09
N GLN A 700 3.79 -26.52 -177.19
CA GLN A 700 4.43 -26.85 -178.47
C GLN A 700 3.75 -28.05 -179.14
N GLN A 701 3.55 -29.14 -178.38
CA GLN A 701 2.82 -30.32 -178.86
C GLN A 701 1.37 -29.99 -179.27
N LEU A 702 0.69 -29.08 -178.58
CA LEU A 702 -0.66 -28.63 -178.92
C LEU A 702 -0.70 -27.78 -180.20
N LEU A 703 0.34 -26.99 -180.48
CA LEU A 703 0.47 -26.27 -181.76
C LEU A 703 0.69 -27.25 -182.93
N GLU A 704 1.57 -28.24 -182.76
CA GLU A 704 1.73 -29.32 -183.75
C GLU A 704 0.44 -30.14 -183.93
N ALA A 705 -0.21 -30.51 -182.83
CA ALA A 705 -1.45 -31.30 -182.85
C ALA A 705 -2.60 -30.51 -183.48
N ARG A 706 -2.69 -29.18 -183.29
CA ARG A 706 -3.66 -28.33 -183.99
C ARG A 706 -3.41 -28.28 -185.49
N ARG A 707 -2.15 -28.17 -185.93
CA ARG A 707 -1.79 -28.23 -187.35
C ARG A 707 -2.16 -29.57 -187.97
N LYS A 708 -1.80 -30.68 -187.32
CA LYS A 708 -2.20 -32.05 -187.72
C LYS A 708 -3.72 -32.25 -187.66
N ALA A 709 -4.42 -31.59 -186.73
CA ALA A 709 -5.87 -31.64 -186.62
C ALA A 709 -6.59 -30.84 -187.72
N GLN A 710 -5.97 -29.80 -188.29
CA GLN A 710 -6.47 -29.17 -189.51
C GLN A 710 -6.24 -30.07 -190.73
N GLU A 711 -5.03 -30.61 -190.91
CA GLU A 711 -4.73 -31.60 -191.96
C GLU A 711 -5.68 -32.83 -191.89
N LEU A 712 -6.10 -33.24 -190.70
CA LEU A 712 -7.11 -34.30 -190.47
C LEU A 712 -8.56 -33.80 -190.52
N SER A 713 -8.83 -32.50 -190.33
CA SER A 713 -10.17 -31.91 -190.52
C SER A 713 -10.54 -31.91 -192.00
N ASP A 714 -9.60 -31.50 -192.86
CA ASP A 714 -9.76 -31.52 -194.31
C ASP A 714 -9.99 -32.95 -194.84
N ALA A 715 -9.49 -33.97 -194.13
CA ALA A 715 -9.79 -35.38 -194.40
C ALA A 715 -11.13 -35.87 -193.81
N LEU A 716 -11.57 -35.30 -192.67
CA LEU A 716 -12.82 -35.63 -191.99
C LEU A 716 -14.07 -35.11 -192.70
N GLU A 717 -13.94 -34.18 -193.66
CA GLU A 717 -15.05 -33.75 -194.53
C GLU A 717 -15.45 -34.83 -195.58
N SER A 718 -14.77 -35.99 -195.61
CA SER A 718 -15.11 -37.13 -196.49
C SER A 718 -16.09 -38.15 -195.82
N PRO A 719 -17.34 -38.36 -196.31
CA PRO A 719 -18.41 -38.94 -195.46
C PRO A 719 -18.55 -40.48 -195.38
N GLU A 720 -17.59 -41.30 -195.82
CA GLU A 720 -17.84 -42.74 -196.07
C GLU A 720 -17.52 -43.73 -194.94
N ASN A 721 -16.84 -43.31 -193.86
CA ASN A 721 -16.21 -44.26 -192.92
C ASN A 721 -17.12 -44.66 -191.73
N ARG A 722 -17.28 -45.97 -191.43
CA ARG A 722 -18.43 -46.52 -190.66
C ARG A 722 -18.13 -47.09 -189.25
N ASP A 723 -16.89 -47.16 -188.80
CA ASP A 723 -16.46 -48.15 -187.80
C ASP A 723 -16.51 -47.72 -186.30
N ARG A 724 -17.51 -46.95 -185.83
CA ARG A 724 -17.48 -46.38 -184.44
C ARG A 724 -18.76 -46.47 -183.58
N TRP A 725 -19.02 -47.67 -183.05
CA TRP A 725 -19.95 -48.01 -181.94
C TRP A 725 -19.32 -49.16 -181.10
N ARG A 726 -19.55 -49.43 -179.79
CA ARG A 726 -20.79 -49.85 -179.04
C ARG A 726 -20.56 -49.82 -177.47
N ARG A 727 -21.44 -50.43 -176.64
CA ARG A 727 -21.49 -50.47 -175.13
C ARG A 727 -21.75 -51.89 -174.54
N LEU A 728 -21.63 -52.10 -173.21
CA LEU A 728 -21.79 -53.38 -172.41
C LEU A 728 -22.36 -53.17 -170.95
N GLU A 729 -22.55 -54.22 -170.11
CA GLU A 729 -23.54 -54.34 -168.97
C GLU A 729 -23.09 -54.93 -167.59
N GLY A 730 -23.94 -54.93 -166.53
CA GLY A 730 -23.77 -55.58 -165.17
C GLY A 730 -24.93 -55.36 -164.13
N LYS A 731 -25.01 -56.09 -162.98
CA LYS A 731 -26.14 -56.08 -161.96
C LYS A 731 -25.77 -56.35 -160.45
N VAL A 732 -26.73 -56.22 -159.51
CA VAL A 732 -26.60 -56.17 -158.00
C VAL A 732 -27.76 -56.94 -157.25
N PRO A 733 -27.64 -57.39 -155.97
CA PRO A 733 -28.66 -58.18 -155.19
C PRO A 733 -29.77 -57.39 -154.44
N ASP A 734 -30.64 -58.13 -153.70
CA ASP A 734 -31.99 -57.73 -153.22
C ASP A 734 -32.20 -57.54 -151.68
N GLU A 735 -33.39 -57.07 -151.32
CA GLU A 735 -33.72 -56.40 -150.04
C GLU A 735 -34.04 -57.32 -148.84
N GLU A 736 -34.58 -58.54 -149.06
CA GLU A 736 -35.06 -59.41 -147.97
C GLU A 736 -33.95 -59.94 -147.05
N GLU A 737 -32.72 -60.07 -147.54
CA GLU A 737 -31.56 -60.52 -146.73
C GLU A 737 -31.15 -59.49 -145.67
N LEU A 738 -31.52 -58.22 -145.83
CA LEU A 738 -31.18 -57.14 -144.90
C LEU A 738 -32.16 -57.06 -143.73
N SER A 739 -33.45 -57.27 -143.95
CA SER A 739 -34.50 -57.06 -142.94
C SER A 739 -34.43 -58.08 -141.80
N VAL A 740 -34.26 -59.37 -142.12
CA VAL A 740 -34.11 -60.46 -141.15
C VAL A 740 -32.93 -60.21 -140.19
N LYS A 741 -31.87 -59.55 -140.68
CA LYS A 741 -30.65 -59.29 -139.91
C LYS A 741 -30.77 -58.11 -138.93
N ILE A 742 -31.78 -57.25 -139.10
CA ILE A 742 -32.06 -56.13 -138.20
C ILE A 742 -32.79 -56.62 -136.94
N GLY A 743 -33.89 -57.36 -137.07
CA GLY A 743 -34.72 -57.78 -135.93
C GLY A 743 -33.95 -58.59 -134.86
N TYR A 744 -33.03 -59.47 -135.29
CA TYR A 744 -32.18 -60.24 -134.37
C TYR A 744 -31.24 -59.38 -133.51
N LEU A 745 -30.89 -58.16 -133.97
CA LEU A 745 -30.05 -57.23 -133.21
C LEU A 745 -30.87 -56.43 -132.19
N GLU A 746 -32.15 -56.18 -132.47
CA GLU A 746 -33.06 -55.43 -131.59
C GLU A 746 -33.51 -56.26 -130.38
N GLU A 747 -33.85 -57.54 -130.58
CA GLU A 747 -34.19 -58.47 -129.49
C GLU A 747 -33.03 -58.58 -128.48
N ARG A 748 -31.81 -58.83 -128.99
CA ARG A 748 -30.58 -58.92 -128.19
C ARG A 748 -30.19 -57.62 -127.47
N TYR A 749 -30.66 -56.46 -127.94
CA TYR A 749 -30.45 -55.18 -127.27
C TYR A 749 -31.36 -55.02 -126.04
N ASN A 750 -32.60 -55.50 -126.12
CA ASN A 750 -33.57 -55.43 -125.02
C ASN A 750 -33.15 -56.32 -123.84
N ASP A 751 -32.74 -57.57 -124.09
CA ASP A 751 -32.16 -58.48 -123.08
C ASP A 751 -31.03 -57.81 -122.27
N LYS A 752 -30.21 -56.99 -122.94
CA LYS A 752 -29.07 -56.31 -122.31
C LYS A 752 -29.46 -55.09 -121.49
N ARG A 753 -30.65 -54.53 -121.72
CA ARG A 753 -31.20 -53.39 -120.98
C ARG A 753 -31.83 -53.84 -119.65
N GLU A 754 -32.54 -54.95 -119.64
CA GLU A 754 -33.13 -55.51 -118.41
C GLU A 754 -32.04 -55.96 -117.42
N GLN A 755 -31.00 -56.65 -117.92
CA GLN A 755 -29.81 -57.04 -117.14
C GLN A 755 -28.96 -55.87 -116.60
N LEU A 756 -29.25 -54.64 -116.99
CA LEU A 756 -28.65 -53.42 -116.44
C LEU A 756 -29.49 -52.89 -115.27
N LEU A 757 -30.80 -52.77 -115.48
CA LEU A 757 -31.76 -52.31 -114.45
C LEU A 757 -31.74 -53.18 -113.19
N GLU A 758 -31.66 -54.51 -113.34
CA GLU A 758 -31.50 -55.42 -112.19
C GLU A 758 -30.25 -55.11 -111.34
N LYS A 759 -29.14 -54.71 -112.00
CA LYS A 759 -27.86 -54.45 -111.33
C LYS A 759 -27.79 -53.08 -110.70
N GLU A 760 -28.46 -52.09 -111.28
CA GLU A 760 -28.62 -50.76 -110.68
C GLU A 760 -29.41 -50.87 -109.37
N LEU A 761 -30.51 -51.64 -109.37
CA LEU A 761 -31.35 -51.86 -108.19
C LEU A 761 -30.60 -52.59 -107.04
N ILE A 762 -29.81 -53.62 -107.37
CA ILE A 762 -28.92 -54.30 -106.40
C ILE A 762 -27.86 -53.33 -105.85
N LEU A 763 -27.32 -52.43 -106.68
CA LEU A 763 -26.30 -51.46 -106.26
C LEU A 763 -26.87 -50.40 -105.32
N GLU A 764 -28.11 -49.95 -105.51
CA GLU A 764 -28.82 -49.08 -104.56
C GLU A 764 -29.03 -49.76 -103.21
N GLU A 765 -29.52 -51.01 -103.16
CA GLU A 765 -29.72 -51.75 -101.91
C GLU A 765 -28.41 -51.97 -101.14
N VAL A 766 -27.34 -52.38 -101.83
CA VAL A 766 -26.01 -52.58 -101.24
C VAL A 766 -25.42 -51.25 -100.74
N SER A 767 -25.64 -50.14 -101.45
CA SER A 767 -25.18 -48.81 -101.02
C SER A 767 -25.91 -48.37 -99.74
N ALA A 768 -27.24 -48.47 -99.71
CA ALA A 768 -28.04 -48.13 -98.53
C ALA A 768 -27.74 -49.00 -97.30
N LEU A 769 -27.39 -50.29 -97.50
CA LEU A 769 -26.89 -51.15 -96.41
C LEU A 769 -25.50 -50.72 -95.93
N SER A 770 -24.60 -50.34 -96.84
CA SER A 770 -23.25 -49.86 -96.50
C SER A 770 -23.30 -48.55 -95.71
N GLU A 771 -24.12 -47.59 -96.11
CA GLU A 771 -24.29 -46.31 -95.40
C GLU A 771 -24.88 -46.50 -93.99
N ARG A 772 -25.88 -47.37 -93.83
CA ARG A 772 -26.45 -47.70 -92.50
C ARG A 772 -25.40 -48.33 -91.58
N LEU A 773 -24.57 -49.23 -92.10
CA LEU A 773 -23.45 -49.81 -91.34
C LEU A 773 -22.37 -48.77 -91.02
N GLN A 774 -22.09 -47.81 -91.90
CA GLN A 774 -21.17 -46.70 -91.62
C GLN A 774 -21.73 -45.75 -90.55
N GLN A 775 -23.04 -45.44 -90.56
CA GLN A 775 -23.68 -44.63 -89.53
C GLN A 775 -23.63 -45.32 -88.15
N GLN A 776 -24.00 -46.60 -88.06
CA GLN A 776 -23.89 -47.38 -86.82
C GLN A 776 -22.43 -47.47 -86.33
N ALA A 777 -21.47 -47.62 -87.25
CA ALA A 777 -20.05 -47.60 -86.92
C ALA A 777 -19.51 -46.20 -86.54
N ALA A 778 -20.17 -45.11 -86.95
CA ALA A 778 -19.84 -43.74 -86.57
C ALA A 778 -20.41 -43.39 -85.18
N GLU A 779 -21.65 -43.76 -84.90
CA GLU A 779 -22.28 -43.64 -83.58
C GLU A 779 -21.48 -44.41 -82.52
N GLY A 780 -21.14 -45.68 -82.81
CA GLY A 780 -20.31 -46.51 -81.92
C GLY A 780 -18.89 -45.98 -81.67
N ARG A 781 -18.36 -45.04 -82.47
CA ARG A 781 -17.05 -44.40 -82.19
C ARG A 781 -17.12 -43.44 -81.01
N ALA A 782 -18.27 -42.82 -80.72
CA ALA A 782 -18.42 -41.95 -79.56
C ALA A 782 -18.31 -42.76 -78.26
N ASP A 783 -19.10 -43.83 -78.15
CA ASP A 783 -19.15 -44.71 -76.97
C ASP A 783 -17.83 -45.46 -76.77
N THR A 784 -17.21 -45.97 -77.83
CA THR A 784 -15.90 -46.64 -77.72
C THR A 784 -14.77 -45.67 -77.37
N LEU A 785 -14.82 -44.42 -77.83
CA LEU A 785 -13.88 -43.37 -77.39
C LEU A 785 -14.09 -43.00 -75.92
N GLU A 786 -15.35 -42.91 -75.44
CA GLU A 786 -15.61 -42.63 -74.03
C GLU A 786 -15.21 -43.82 -73.14
N LEU A 787 -15.48 -45.05 -73.57
CA LEU A 787 -15.00 -46.26 -72.90
C LEU A 787 -13.47 -46.32 -72.85
N ALA A 788 -12.78 -45.98 -73.94
CA ALA A 788 -11.32 -45.89 -73.97
C ALA A 788 -10.78 -44.80 -73.02
N LYS A 789 -11.43 -43.62 -72.96
CA LYS A 789 -11.11 -42.57 -71.98
C LYS A 789 -11.31 -43.05 -70.53
N ARG A 790 -12.43 -43.73 -70.24
CA ARG A 790 -12.73 -44.33 -68.93
C ARG A 790 -11.69 -45.40 -68.55
N VAL A 791 -11.35 -46.32 -69.46
CA VAL A 791 -10.32 -47.35 -69.27
C VAL A 791 -8.94 -46.74 -69.04
N ASN A 792 -8.53 -45.75 -69.82
CA ASN A 792 -7.26 -45.04 -69.59
C ASN A 792 -7.25 -44.28 -68.25
N GLY A 793 -8.39 -43.69 -67.85
CA GLY A 793 -8.58 -43.09 -66.53
C GLY A 793 -8.44 -44.12 -65.40
N TYR A 794 -9.01 -45.32 -65.55
CA TYR A 794 -8.81 -46.42 -64.60
C TYR A 794 -7.36 -46.93 -64.58
N GLN A 795 -6.69 -47.09 -65.73
CA GLN A 795 -5.27 -47.41 -65.76
C GLN A 795 -4.40 -46.36 -65.08
N ALA A 796 -4.69 -45.07 -65.27
CA ALA A 796 -3.98 -43.98 -64.60
C ALA A 796 -4.19 -44.01 -63.08
N LYS A 797 -5.43 -44.23 -62.61
CA LYS A 797 -5.76 -44.43 -61.20
C LYS A 797 -5.05 -45.66 -60.62
N ILE A 798 -5.07 -46.79 -61.32
CA ILE A 798 -4.34 -48.02 -60.92
C ILE A 798 -2.84 -47.72 -60.81
N ARG A 799 -2.19 -47.16 -61.84
CA ARG A 799 -0.76 -46.81 -61.79
C ARG A 799 -0.42 -45.79 -60.69
N ALA A 800 -1.34 -44.90 -60.31
CA ALA A 800 -1.18 -43.99 -59.17
C ALA A 800 -1.29 -44.74 -57.82
N ILE A 801 -2.26 -45.64 -57.68
CA ILE A 801 -2.43 -46.49 -56.49
C ILE A 801 -1.25 -47.46 -56.35
N THR A 802 -0.79 -48.12 -57.43
CA THR A 802 0.39 -48.99 -57.43
C THR A 802 1.65 -48.22 -57.04
N ARG A 803 1.83 -46.96 -57.48
CA ARG A 803 2.96 -46.12 -57.03
C ARG A 803 2.87 -45.74 -55.55
N ARG A 804 1.68 -45.40 -55.03
CA ARG A 804 1.49 -45.21 -53.58
C ARG A 804 1.74 -46.48 -52.79
N MET A 805 1.27 -47.63 -53.29
CA MET A 805 1.49 -48.94 -52.68
C MET A 805 2.96 -49.35 -52.72
N MET A 806 3.71 -49.04 -53.79
CA MET A 806 5.15 -49.24 -53.83
C MET A 806 5.89 -48.28 -52.89
N ALA A 807 5.43 -47.03 -52.73
CA ALA A 807 5.95 -46.11 -51.73
C ALA A 807 5.73 -46.65 -50.31
N THR A 808 4.50 -46.97 -49.92
CA THR A 808 4.21 -47.51 -48.58
C THR A 808 4.83 -48.89 -48.34
N VAL A 809 4.98 -49.74 -49.36
CA VAL A 809 5.77 -50.99 -49.25
C VAL A 809 7.25 -50.67 -49.07
N SER A 810 7.82 -49.67 -49.75
CA SER A 810 9.22 -49.27 -49.55
C SER A 810 9.46 -48.62 -48.18
N GLU A 811 8.51 -47.83 -47.68
CA GLU A 811 8.49 -47.29 -46.32
C GLU A 811 8.40 -48.43 -45.30
N LEU A 812 7.47 -49.37 -45.45
CA LEU A 812 7.37 -50.57 -44.61
C LEU A 812 8.62 -51.46 -44.69
N SER A 813 9.28 -51.55 -45.85
CA SER A 813 10.57 -52.23 -45.99
C SER A 813 11.69 -51.50 -45.26
N MET A 814 11.71 -50.16 -45.29
CA MET A 814 12.66 -49.37 -44.49
C MET A 814 12.37 -49.49 -42.99
N TYR A 815 11.12 -49.37 -42.54
CA TYR A 815 10.75 -49.57 -41.13
C TYR A 815 11.06 -50.99 -40.66
N LYS A 816 10.83 -52.02 -41.50
CA LYS A 816 11.21 -53.40 -41.18
C LYS A 816 12.73 -53.58 -41.12
N ALA A 817 13.49 -52.96 -42.02
CA ALA A 817 14.96 -53.00 -41.98
C ALA A 817 15.52 -52.25 -40.76
N SER A 818 14.96 -51.09 -40.40
CA SER A 818 15.33 -50.35 -39.19
C SER A 818 14.94 -51.10 -37.92
N SER A 819 13.77 -51.73 -37.90
CA SER A 819 13.35 -52.60 -36.79
C SER A 819 14.26 -53.82 -36.65
N MET A 820 14.65 -54.46 -37.75
CA MET A 820 15.63 -55.56 -37.74
C MET A 820 17.01 -55.11 -37.26
N LYS A 821 17.48 -53.91 -37.66
CA LYS A 821 18.72 -53.32 -37.14
C LYS A 821 18.66 -53.04 -35.65
N LEU A 822 17.64 -52.33 -35.18
CA LEU A 822 17.43 -52.06 -33.74
C LEU A 822 17.30 -53.35 -32.92
N GLN A 823 16.74 -54.41 -33.53
CA GLN A 823 16.65 -55.72 -32.91
C GLN A 823 18.02 -56.44 -32.86
N GLN A 824 18.85 -56.31 -33.90
CA GLN A 824 20.25 -56.77 -33.90
C GLN A 824 21.11 -55.98 -32.91
N GLU A 825 21.02 -54.65 -32.89
CA GLU A 825 21.71 -53.77 -31.93
C GLU A 825 21.32 -54.11 -30.49
N ARG A 826 20.04 -54.39 -30.22
CA ARG A 826 19.58 -54.95 -28.94
C ARG A 826 20.26 -56.28 -28.63
N ASP A 827 20.27 -57.23 -29.57
CA ASP A 827 20.82 -58.57 -29.33
C ASP A 827 22.34 -58.51 -29.10
N GLU A 828 23.09 -57.70 -29.86
CA GLU A 828 24.51 -57.43 -29.61
C GLU A 828 24.75 -56.79 -28.23
N LEU A 829 23.89 -55.86 -27.80
CA LEU A 829 24.00 -55.24 -26.47
C LEU A 829 23.65 -56.23 -25.35
N VAL A 830 22.67 -57.12 -25.56
CA VAL A 830 22.34 -58.20 -24.62
C VAL A 830 23.48 -59.21 -24.54
N GLU A 831 24.07 -59.63 -25.67
CA GLU A 831 25.25 -60.51 -25.69
C GLU A 831 26.43 -59.86 -24.95
N ARG A 832 26.75 -58.58 -25.21
CA ARG A 832 27.79 -57.85 -24.47
C ARG A 832 27.50 -57.75 -22.97
N ILE A 833 26.24 -57.61 -22.55
CA ILE A 833 25.85 -57.61 -21.13
C ILE A 833 25.99 -59.01 -20.52
N THR A 834 25.62 -60.08 -21.24
CA THR A 834 25.80 -61.46 -20.75
C THR A 834 27.27 -61.87 -20.70
N GLU A 835 28.08 -61.43 -21.66
CA GLU A 835 29.55 -61.57 -21.59
C GLU A 835 30.13 -60.80 -20.41
N ALA A 836 29.73 -59.54 -20.20
CA ALA A 836 30.20 -58.74 -19.08
C ALA A 836 29.84 -59.36 -17.72
N ALA A 837 28.62 -59.90 -17.59
CA ALA A 837 28.18 -60.64 -16.42
C ALA A 837 29.02 -61.92 -16.22
N ALA A 838 29.19 -62.75 -17.26
CA ALA A 838 29.99 -63.96 -17.20
C ALA A 838 31.48 -63.69 -16.90
N ARG A 839 32.04 -62.55 -17.36
CA ARG A 839 33.38 -62.08 -17.00
C ARG A 839 33.45 -61.71 -15.51
N MET A 840 32.47 -60.98 -14.97
CA MET A 840 32.43 -60.68 -13.53
C MET A 840 32.25 -61.93 -12.66
N ASP A 841 31.38 -62.85 -13.05
CA ASP A 841 31.19 -64.14 -12.35
C ASP A 841 32.47 -65.00 -12.37
N ALA A 842 33.31 -64.85 -13.40
CA ALA A 842 34.64 -65.44 -13.50
C ALA A 842 35.76 -64.64 -12.78
N GLY A 843 35.43 -63.52 -12.13
CA GLY A 843 36.39 -62.66 -11.43
C GLY A 843 37.26 -61.76 -12.34
N LEU A 844 36.85 -61.55 -13.59
CA LEU A 844 37.51 -60.70 -14.57
C LEU A 844 36.76 -59.38 -14.77
N ALA A 845 37.41 -58.39 -15.39
CA ALA A 845 36.80 -57.10 -15.68
C ALA A 845 35.59 -57.25 -16.64
N PRO A 846 34.45 -56.57 -16.39
CA PRO A 846 33.25 -56.69 -17.22
C PRO A 846 33.46 -56.24 -18.67
N THR A 847 34.32 -55.25 -18.92
CA THR A 847 34.68 -54.76 -20.25
C THR A 847 36.17 -54.42 -20.32
N GLU A 848 36.75 -54.45 -21.52
CA GLU A 848 38.15 -54.07 -21.74
C GLU A 848 38.44 -52.61 -21.32
N ASP A 849 37.46 -51.72 -21.43
CA ASP A 849 37.62 -50.33 -20.97
C ASP A 849 37.60 -50.20 -19.45
N ALA A 850 36.81 -51.02 -18.75
CA ALA A 850 36.89 -51.12 -17.29
C ALA A 850 38.24 -51.70 -16.83
N GLU A 851 38.82 -52.63 -17.60
CA GLU A 851 40.17 -53.15 -17.37
C GLU A 851 41.24 -52.04 -17.58
N ARG A 852 41.12 -51.25 -18.65
CA ARG A 852 41.99 -50.09 -18.95
C ARG A 852 41.90 -48.99 -17.88
N ASP A 853 40.71 -48.74 -17.34
CA ASP A 853 40.49 -47.80 -16.24
C ASP A 853 41.06 -48.34 -14.92
N TRP A 854 40.93 -49.65 -14.63
CA TRP A 854 41.58 -50.28 -13.48
C TRP A 854 43.12 -50.19 -13.58
N TYR A 855 43.71 -50.49 -14.73
CA TYR A 855 45.15 -50.29 -15.01
C TYR A 855 45.63 -48.83 -15.03
N ARG A 856 44.71 -47.85 -14.96
CA ARG A 856 45.02 -46.43 -14.74
C ARG A 856 45.02 -46.12 -13.24
N LEU A 857 43.96 -46.51 -12.53
CA LEU A 857 43.82 -46.31 -11.09
C LEU A 857 44.90 -47.02 -10.27
N GLU A 858 45.26 -48.26 -10.63
CA GLU A 858 46.34 -48.99 -9.94
C GLU A 858 47.72 -48.34 -10.19
N ARG A 859 47.87 -47.59 -11.28
CA ARG A 859 49.10 -46.86 -11.61
C ARG A 859 49.19 -45.54 -10.85
N GLU A 860 48.10 -44.78 -10.82
CA GLU A 860 47.95 -43.58 -9.96
C GLU A 860 48.14 -43.94 -8.47
N ARG A 861 47.68 -45.12 -8.04
CA ARG A 861 47.92 -45.65 -6.69
C ARG A 861 49.41 -45.93 -6.43
N LEU A 862 50.12 -46.58 -7.35
CA LEU A 862 51.56 -46.83 -7.21
C LEU A 862 52.37 -45.53 -7.18
N GLU A 863 52.02 -44.56 -8.03
CA GLU A 863 52.61 -43.21 -8.03
C GLU A 863 52.36 -42.44 -6.71
N LEU A 864 51.30 -42.79 -5.96
CA LEU A 864 51.02 -42.27 -4.62
C LEU A 864 51.73 -43.05 -3.49
N GLU A 865 51.95 -44.36 -3.63
CA GLU A 865 52.64 -45.18 -2.62
C GLU A 865 54.18 -44.99 -2.62
N GLU A 866 54.79 -44.56 -3.73
CA GLU A 866 56.24 -44.32 -3.82
C GLU A 866 56.73 -42.99 -3.16
N VAL A 867 55.84 -42.13 -2.65
CA VAL A 867 56.21 -40.79 -2.12
C VAL A 867 56.05 -40.64 -0.60
N PRO A 868 57.04 -41.10 0.20
CA PRO A 868 57.32 -40.40 1.46
C PRO A 868 58.80 -40.36 1.92
N THR A 869 59.78 -39.98 1.07
CA THR A 869 61.18 -39.79 1.56
C THR A 869 62.00 -38.64 0.97
N ALA A 870 61.65 -38.05 -0.17
CA ALA A 870 62.52 -37.09 -0.89
C ALA A 870 62.00 -35.63 -0.97
N ALA A 871 60.93 -35.28 -0.23
CA ALA A 871 60.26 -33.98 -0.33
C ALA A 871 60.43 -33.12 0.94
N ARG A 872 61.67 -32.89 1.38
CA ARG A 872 61.94 -32.08 2.60
C ARG A 872 63.07 -31.05 2.52
N ASP A 873 63.75 -30.96 1.38
CA ASP A 873 64.76 -29.94 1.09
C ASP A 873 64.50 -29.28 -0.28
N THR A 874 65.18 -28.17 -0.57
CA THR A 874 65.15 -27.44 -1.87
C THR A 874 63.84 -26.73 -2.26
N HIS A 875 63.26 -25.95 -1.36
CA HIS A 875 62.47 -24.76 -1.75
C HIS A 875 63.39 -23.53 -1.97
N GLN A 876 64.19 -23.55 -3.03
CA GLN A 876 64.87 -22.35 -3.60
C GLN A 876 65.56 -22.66 -4.95
N THR A 877 65.95 -21.60 -5.67
CA THR A 877 66.66 -21.55 -6.97
C THR A 877 65.97 -22.14 -8.21
N ASP A 878 65.26 -21.25 -8.92
CA ASP A 878 65.54 -20.83 -10.29
C ASP A 878 65.70 -21.85 -11.45
N ASP A 879 64.72 -21.77 -12.36
CA ASP A 879 64.91 -21.46 -13.79
C ASP A 879 65.92 -22.26 -14.63
N LYS A 880 65.38 -23.17 -15.48
CA LYS A 880 65.73 -23.22 -16.92
C LYS A 880 64.78 -24.02 -17.83
N SER A 881 64.09 -23.28 -18.68
CA SER A 881 63.94 -23.51 -20.14
C SER A 881 63.87 -24.94 -20.73
N THR A 882 62.72 -25.26 -21.35
CA THR A 882 62.65 -26.02 -22.63
C THR A 882 61.72 -25.30 -23.63
N GLY A 883 62.03 -24.03 -23.91
CA GLY A 883 61.25 -23.21 -24.85
C GLY A 883 61.40 -23.69 -26.31
N ILE A 884 60.39 -24.39 -26.84
CA ILE A 884 60.29 -24.68 -28.28
C ILE A 884 59.93 -23.36 -28.99
N ARG A 885 60.90 -22.80 -29.71
CA ARG A 885 60.79 -21.49 -30.38
C ARG A 885 59.95 -21.57 -31.66
N THR A 886 58.62 -21.57 -31.53
CA THR A 886 57.69 -21.39 -32.65
C THR A 886 57.58 -19.91 -33.04
N THR A 887 57.58 -19.62 -34.34
CA THR A 887 57.48 -18.26 -34.89
C THR A 887 56.04 -17.91 -35.29
N ALA A 888 55.06 -18.38 -34.53
CA ALA A 888 53.64 -18.18 -34.79
C ALA A 888 53.05 -17.18 -33.79
N GLU A 889 52.37 -16.15 -34.29
CA GLU A 889 51.69 -15.16 -33.44
C GLU A 889 50.56 -15.82 -32.62
N PRO A 890 50.46 -15.56 -31.31
CA PRO A 890 49.40 -16.11 -30.48
C PRO A 890 48.04 -15.54 -30.92
N ARG A 891 47.06 -16.43 -31.16
CA ARG A 891 45.73 -16.03 -31.63
C ARG A 891 44.92 -15.36 -30.50
N PRO A 892 44.20 -14.25 -30.77
CA PRO A 892 43.22 -13.71 -29.83
C PRO A 892 42.07 -14.71 -29.62
N ASN A 893 41.91 -15.21 -28.39
CA ASN A 893 40.88 -16.20 -28.05
C ASN A 893 39.52 -15.58 -27.66
N ALA A 894 39.44 -14.25 -27.60
CA ALA A 894 38.23 -13.50 -27.30
C ALA A 894 38.15 -12.23 -28.16
N TYR A 895 36.93 -11.73 -28.37
CA TYR A 895 36.69 -10.40 -28.94
C TYR A 895 35.89 -9.53 -27.96
N VAL A 896 35.99 -8.21 -28.11
CA VAL A 896 35.21 -7.24 -27.35
C VAL A 896 34.15 -6.64 -28.29
N PRO A 897 32.86 -6.88 -28.08
CA PRO A 897 31.80 -6.14 -28.77
C PRO A 897 31.83 -4.67 -28.36
N SER A 898 31.62 -3.76 -29.32
CA SER A 898 31.58 -2.31 -29.10
C SER A 898 30.58 -1.86 -28.03
N ASP A 899 29.51 -2.65 -27.84
CA ASP A 899 28.31 -2.23 -27.13
C ASP A 899 28.30 -2.68 -25.65
N LEU A 900 29.27 -3.51 -25.24
CA LEU A 900 29.28 -4.15 -23.90
C LEU A 900 30.64 -4.19 -23.20
N GLY A 901 31.76 -3.87 -23.86
CA GLY A 901 33.08 -3.66 -23.22
C GLY A 901 33.76 -4.88 -22.55
N ILE A 902 33.06 -5.99 -22.35
CA ILE A 902 33.56 -7.21 -21.71
C ILE A 902 33.97 -8.23 -22.78
N PRO A 903 35.20 -8.82 -22.73
CA PRO A 903 35.62 -9.83 -23.69
C PRO A 903 34.75 -11.10 -23.63
N ARG A 904 34.30 -11.58 -24.79
CA ARG A 904 33.66 -12.90 -24.93
C ARG A 904 34.56 -13.88 -25.70
N PRO A 905 34.72 -15.13 -25.22
CA PRO A 905 35.48 -16.14 -25.95
C PRO A 905 34.78 -16.53 -27.24
N TYR A 906 35.56 -16.93 -28.25
CA TYR A 906 34.99 -17.60 -29.42
C TYR A 906 34.48 -18.99 -29.02
N GLY A 907 33.22 -19.29 -29.34
CA GLY A 907 32.64 -20.63 -29.16
C GLY A 907 33.25 -21.66 -30.11
N GLY A 908 32.80 -22.92 -30.03
CA GLY A 908 33.35 -24.06 -30.79
C GLY A 908 33.33 -23.96 -32.32
N MET A 909 32.76 -22.89 -32.88
CA MET A 909 32.80 -22.52 -34.31
C MET A 909 33.58 -21.20 -34.47
N ALA A 910 34.85 -21.18 -34.05
CA ALA A 910 35.69 -19.98 -34.15
C ALA A 910 35.99 -19.63 -35.63
N PRO A 911 35.89 -18.34 -36.04
CA PRO A 911 36.05 -17.96 -37.44
C PRO A 911 37.49 -18.16 -37.92
N PHE A 912 37.66 -19.06 -38.89
CA PHE A 912 38.97 -19.39 -39.48
C PHE A 912 39.45 -18.25 -40.41
N LYS A 913 40.49 -17.51 -39.98
CA LYS A 913 41.22 -16.58 -40.85
C LYS A 913 41.89 -17.38 -41.98
N PRO A 914 41.56 -17.17 -43.27
CA PRO A 914 42.15 -17.93 -44.36
C PRO A 914 43.65 -17.73 -44.44
N SER A 915 44.40 -18.83 -44.51
CA SER A 915 45.82 -18.82 -44.88
C SER A 915 45.99 -18.52 -46.37
N GLU A 916 46.99 -17.72 -46.72
CA GLU A 916 47.31 -17.44 -48.12
C GLU A 916 47.61 -18.74 -48.90
N ALA A 917 47.21 -18.78 -50.17
CA ALA A 917 47.27 -20.01 -50.97
C ALA A 917 48.72 -20.35 -51.37
N GLY A 918 49.23 -21.46 -50.83
CA GLY A 918 50.50 -22.05 -51.28
C GLY A 918 50.48 -22.33 -52.78
N SER A 919 51.61 -22.11 -53.45
CA SER A 919 51.70 -21.98 -54.92
C SER A 919 51.45 -23.25 -55.75
N THR A 920 51.00 -24.34 -55.13
CA THR A 920 50.99 -25.71 -55.67
C THR A 920 49.59 -26.33 -55.84
N MET A 921 48.65 -25.58 -56.42
CA MET A 921 47.49 -26.18 -57.12
C MET A 921 47.17 -25.46 -58.44
N ARG A 922 47.90 -25.84 -59.50
CA ARG A 922 47.40 -25.71 -60.88
C ARG A 922 46.56 -26.94 -61.22
N PHE A 923 45.69 -26.81 -62.23
CA PHE A 923 44.85 -27.88 -62.81
C PHE A 923 43.55 -28.28 -62.10
N ILE A 924 42.61 -27.33 -61.95
CA ILE A 924 41.19 -27.62 -62.19
C ILE A 924 40.67 -26.62 -63.24
N ARG A 925 40.15 -27.11 -64.37
CA ARG A 925 39.49 -26.27 -65.39
C ARG A 925 38.02 -26.07 -65.02
N ARG A 926 37.49 -24.85 -65.16
CA ARG A 926 36.03 -24.61 -65.11
C ARG A 926 35.38 -25.16 -66.40
N PRO A 927 34.19 -25.79 -66.32
CA PRO A 927 33.43 -26.14 -67.52
C PRO A 927 32.88 -24.87 -68.19
N ALA A 928 32.86 -24.86 -69.53
CA ALA A 928 32.22 -23.80 -70.30
C ALA A 928 30.71 -24.08 -70.48
N PRO A 929 29.84 -23.06 -70.48
CA PRO A 929 28.44 -23.22 -70.88
C PRO A 929 28.36 -23.61 -72.37
N LYS A 930 27.32 -24.37 -72.75
CA LYS A 930 27.00 -24.60 -74.16
C LYS A 930 26.26 -23.40 -74.73
N GLU A 931 26.65 -22.99 -75.93
CA GLU A 931 25.91 -22.02 -76.73
C GLU A 931 24.63 -22.65 -77.29
N LEU A 932 23.60 -21.83 -77.45
CA LEU A 932 22.38 -22.20 -78.17
C LEU A 932 22.57 -21.92 -79.66
N LEU A 933 22.31 -22.92 -80.50
CA LEU A 933 22.08 -22.72 -81.92
C LEU A 933 20.57 -22.64 -82.18
N ILE A 934 20.22 -21.85 -83.20
CA ILE A 934 18.85 -21.52 -83.62
C ILE A 934 18.18 -22.72 -84.28
#